data_AF-A0A3C0W064-F1
#
_entry.id   AF-A0A3C0W064-F1
#
_cell.length_a   1.000
_cell.length_b   1.000
_cell.length_c   1.000
_cell.angle_alpha   90.00
_cell.angle_beta   90.00
_cell.angle_gamma   90.00
#
_symmetry.space_group_name_H-M   'P 1'
#
loop_
_entity.id
_entity.type
_entity.pdbx_description
1 polymer ?
#
loop_
_entity_poly.entity_id
_entity_poly.type
_entity_poly.pdbx_seq_one_letter_code
_entity_poly.pdbx_strand_id
1 'polypeptide(L)'
;MGDEEEFQLLKMTRHLLANFQEKNRLLSDYLCPADSRIQAFLDRYLSGTGEEVPRLPTNALQLEHHGIARTLSLPPDRDDFASDILSSYRVEQGVLHNPRSDRRTTKGVFHVVENGLPIPSDKKTVPSVTFARLLKHALNPPESFLELPFSSSQPEKARLFVSLLLRPTVVPEVPGIVDERSLETRFFVPGSLVANLDFVESIFGNAGDPYLADNDAALDPLHWTGHTGCVILAPHLVTLTKKELGLPNVKDATDLQKRDGMCWENEDEIYNDGGGFKVACRDASGVMVTLIADNYFGYCKKDVKTQISFSANLLGGAEEEHAGGAVAYPSYDLGEDFVLSDYINNVDHTFQDVVRDYGDLMEVKSEGYGVDKRFSNICYIPENAQVELRHQRIRWDKDGIEQSIRLVPNTTYILPSGYKVSMVRRSVGGHWRLVGTAAEGVFCHKPCTVSGGGKSEISKSIRDAILAGPVFVADFQDDIAQATEILEKNYSDRFRVPPDQKLGRSILDERRSLGSVIKLLTPNRDYTEEYNDWLGSIPMHVKNLVFTIKRFYKPTWEEDWRQFFSVDTVNGLPGKELKYKQQKLVAQYLRIGFTDEGLWRTFTLRKDFIPASKIQREDDISASTVVGVDQIDHLKTDECRPSVKFLENCEYRFFQRPDEAIHRGYDKKAEYDFTRENLFASNYHPVTRDEAREEVADAIEFGEYTPGLQKVFSEFLADENHRGFILSTARPRIVDGRPTKNPRYLQNRPDVEDRQSGYLAALGTRLCRRVPLGQAVHVPVDAVLAGRRNNPPNAKAGIRALAVYSPIHYQELPELFMDFV
;
A
#
# COMPACT_ATOMS: atom_id res chain seq x y z
N MET A 1 -12.92 -27.78 -26.04
CA MET A 1 -13.19 -28.69 -24.91
C MET A 1 -13.52 -30.04 -25.52
N GLY A 2 -12.82 -31.09 -25.09
CA GLY A 2 -12.74 -32.37 -25.82
C GLY A 2 -14.02 -33.19 -25.82
N ASP A 3 -14.02 -34.24 -26.65
CA ASP A 3 -15.15 -35.14 -26.81
C ASP A 3 -15.41 -35.91 -25.51
N GLU A 4 -16.67 -36.09 -25.13
CA GLU A 4 -17.08 -36.87 -23.95
C GLU A 4 -16.58 -38.33 -24.07
N GLU A 5 -16.37 -38.81 -25.29
CA GLU A 5 -15.75 -40.12 -25.57
C GLU A 5 -14.25 -40.18 -25.26
N GLU A 6 -13.54 -39.05 -25.25
CA GLU A 6 -12.08 -38.98 -25.03
C GLU A 6 -11.69 -38.97 -23.54
N PHE A 7 -12.62 -38.65 -22.62
CA PHE A 7 -12.35 -38.52 -21.18
C PHE A 7 -13.11 -39.56 -20.35
N GLN A 8 -12.51 -40.75 -20.17
CA GLN A 8 -13.06 -41.87 -19.39
C GLN A 8 -13.52 -41.49 -17.96
N LEU A 9 -12.85 -40.51 -17.32
CA LEU A 9 -13.23 -40.01 -16.00
C LEU A 9 -14.61 -39.32 -16.02
N LEU A 10 -14.89 -38.48 -17.03
CA LEU A 10 -16.18 -37.80 -17.16
C LEU A 10 -17.32 -38.80 -17.34
N LYS A 11 -17.09 -39.83 -18.18
CA LYS A 11 -18.03 -40.93 -18.40
C LYS A 11 -18.34 -41.72 -17.12
N MET A 12 -17.34 -42.01 -16.29
CA MET A 12 -17.53 -42.68 -15.00
C MET A 12 -18.24 -41.78 -13.96
N THR A 13 -17.95 -40.48 -13.96
CA THR A 13 -18.58 -39.53 -13.03
C THR A 13 -20.01 -39.15 -13.42
N ARG A 14 -20.45 -39.40 -14.64
CA ARG A 14 -21.78 -39.00 -15.15
C ARG A 14 -22.93 -39.54 -14.31
N HIS A 15 -22.90 -40.82 -13.93
CA HIS A 15 -23.96 -41.40 -13.10
C HIS A 15 -23.97 -40.80 -11.68
N LEU A 16 -22.80 -40.48 -11.14
CA LEU A 16 -22.67 -39.79 -9.85
C LEU A 16 -23.21 -38.37 -9.93
N LEU A 17 -22.84 -37.61 -10.97
CA LEU A 17 -23.32 -36.25 -11.22
C LEU A 17 -24.83 -36.22 -11.46
N ALA A 18 -25.38 -37.14 -12.26
CA ALA A 18 -26.81 -37.25 -12.49
C ALA A 18 -27.57 -37.60 -11.21
N ASN A 19 -27.06 -38.54 -10.39
CA ASN A 19 -27.65 -38.87 -9.09
C ASN A 19 -27.60 -37.66 -8.13
N PHE A 20 -26.48 -36.94 -8.12
CA PHE A 20 -26.31 -35.73 -7.33
C PHE A 20 -27.26 -34.61 -7.78
N GLN A 21 -27.45 -34.44 -9.10
CA GLN A 21 -28.45 -33.51 -9.66
C GLN A 21 -29.87 -33.85 -9.20
N GLU A 22 -30.30 -35.12 -9.24
CA GLU A 22 -31.62 -35.52 -8.75
C GLU A 22 -31.79 -35.28 -7.24
N LYS A 23 -30.74 -35.51 -6.44
CA LYS A 23 -30.76 -35.17 -5.01
C LYS A 23 -30.82 -33.66 -4.77
N ASN A 24 -30.08 -32.87 -5.53
CA ASN A 24 -30.11 -31.41 -5.43
C ASN A 24 -31.47 -30.83 -5.81
N ARG A 25 -32.22 -31.47 -6.72
CA ARG A 25 -33.62 -31.08 -7.00
C ARG A 25 -34.54 -31.21 -5.78
N LEU A 26 -34.24 -32.12 -4.85
CA LEU A 26 -35.00 -32.22 -3.59
C LEU A 26 -34.63 -31.12 -2.58
N LEU A 27 -33.47 -30.49 -2.78
CA LEU A 27 -32.94 -29.40 -1.95
C LEU A 27 -32.98 -28.06 -2.70
N SER A 28 -33.75 -27.93 -3.78
CA SER A 28 -33.75 -26.74 -4.65
C SER A 28 -34.12 -25.45 -3.93
N ASP A 29 -34.87 -25.57 -2.83
CA ASP A 29 -35.29 -24.45 -1.98
C ASP A 29 -34.34 -24.20 -0.80
N TYR A 30 -33.34 -25.05 -0.56
CA TYR A 30 -32.44 -24.87 0.57
C TYR A 30 -31.46 -23.72 0.30
N LEU A 31 -31.47 -22.73 1.19
CA LEU A 31 -30.48 -21.66 1.21
C LEU A 31 -29.36 -22.05 2.17
N CYS A 32 -28.11 -21.77 1.80
CA CYS A 32 -26.99 -21.90 2.75
C CYS A 32 -27.23 -21.02 4.00
N PRO A 33 -26.55 -21.27 5.13
CA PRO A 33 -26.79 -20.53 6.37
C PRO A 33 -26.67 -19.00 6.22
N ALA A 34 -25.66 -18.53 5.49
CA ALA A 34 -25.47 -17.10 5.21
C ALA A 34 -26.65 -16.50 4.41
N ASP A 35 -27.05 -17.18 3.32
CA ASP A 35 -28.16 -16.73 2.48
C ASP A 35 -29.50 -16.80 3.23
N SER A 36 -29.66 -17.76 4.13
CA SER A 36 -30.83 -17.88 5.02
C SER A 36 -30.94 -16.69 5.98
N ARG A 37 -29.82 -16.24 6.57
CA ARG A 37 -29.78 -15.03 7.42
C ARG A 37 -30.17 -13.78 6.64
N ILE A 38 -29.69 -13.67 5.40
CA ILE A 38 -30.02 -12.55 4.51
C ILE A 38 -31.49 -12.58 4.11
N GLN A 39 -32.02 -13.73 3.71
CA GLN A 39 -33.43 -13.87 3.33
C GLN A 39 -34.36 -13.57 4.51
N ALA A 40 -34.06 -14.08 5.71
CA ALA A 40 -34.84 -13.79 6.90
C ALA A 40 -34.87 -12.29 7.25
N PHE A 41 -33.77 -11.59 7.02
CA PHE A 41 -33.72 -10.13 7.13
C PHE A 41 -34.63 -9.47 6.09
N LEU A 42 -34.52 -9.83 4.80
CA LEU A 42 -35.32 -9.26 3.71
C LEU A 42 -36.83 -9.48 3.93
N ASP A 43 -37.22 -10.70 4.29
CA ASP A 43 -38.62 -11.08 4.54
C ASP A 43 -39.21 -10.24 5.67
N ARG A 44 -38.47 -10.09 6.77
CA ARG A 44 -38.88 -9.25 7.91
C ARG A 44 -38.95 -7.78 7.54
N TYR A 45 -37.88 -7.24 6.94
CA TYR A 45 -37.73 -5.82 6.66
C TYR A 45 -38.79 -5.32 5.67
N LEU A 46 -39.21 -6.18 4.73
CA LEU A 46 -40.16 -5.83 3.67
C LEU A 46 -41.60 -6.30 3.96
N SER A 47 -41.85 -6.95 5.10
CA SER A 47 -43.14 -7.56 5.48
C SER A 47 -44.36 -6.63 5.53
N GLY A 48 -44.17 -5.31 5.48
CA GLY A 48 -45.25 -4.31 5.47
C GLY A 48 -45.41 -3.54 4.15
N THR A 49 -44.61 -3.84 3.13
CA THR A 49 -44.59 -3.06 1.87
C THR A 49 -45.73 -3.42 0.91
N GLY A 50 -46.36 -4.59 1.10
CA GLY A 50 -47.35 -5.15 0.16
C GLY A 50 -46.74 -5.73 -1.12
N GLU A 51 -45.41 -5.68 -1.26
CA GLU A 51 -44.67 -6.29 -2.36
C GLU A 51 -44.29 -7.73 -2.00
N GLU A 52 -44.25 -8.60 -3.01
CA GLU A 52 -43.69 -9.94 -2.86
C GLU A 52 -42.17 -9.83 -2.65
N VAL A 53 -41.65 -10.39 -1.56
CA VAL A 53 -40.22 -10.37 -1.26
C VAL A 53 -39.51 -11.39 -2.16
N PRO A 54 -38.59 -10.96 -3.04
CA PRO A 54 -37.86 -11.87 -3.91
C PRO A 54 -36.98 -12.83 -3.10
N ARG A 55 -36.94 -14.10 -3.52
CA ARG A 55 -36.04 -15.11 -2.96
C ARG A 55 -34.64 -15.00 -3.58
N LEU A 56 -33.60 -15.10 -2.77
CA LEU A 56 -32.22 -15.18 -3.26
C LEU A 56 -31.99 -16.41 -4.17
N PRO A 57 -31.09 -16.32 -5.17
CA PRO A 57 -30.86 -17.42 -6.10
C PRO A 57 -30.21 -18.65 -5.43
N THR A 58 -30.92 -19.77 -5.34
CA THR A 58 -30.40 -21.04 -4.80
C THR A 58 -29.53 -21.79 -5.81
N ASN A 59 -29.70 -21.52 -7.11
CA ASN A 59 -28.98 -22.15 -8.21
C ASN A 59 -27.79 -21.33 -8.75
N ALA A 60 -27.32 -20.34 -7.98
CA ALA A 60 -26.10 -19.62 -8.33
C ALA A 60 -24.89 -20.57 -8.26
N LEU A 61 -24.00 -20.50 -9.27
CA LEU A 61 -22.74 -21.24 -9.26
C LEU A 61 -21.85 -20.68 -8.15
N GLN A 62 -21.53 -21.52 -7.17
CA GLN A 62 -20.67 -21.15 -6.06
C GLN A 62 -19.20 -21.20 -6.49
N LEU A 63 -18.45 -20.16 -6.13
CA LEU A 63 -17.01 -20.11 -6.31
C LEU A 63 -16.32 -20.62 -5.05
N GLU A 64 -16.06 -21.92 -5.03
CA GLU A 64 -15.54 -22.63 -3.85
C GLU A 64 -14.02 -22.48 -3.67
N HIS A 65 -13.31 -22.10 -4.75
CA HIS A 65 -11.86 -22.00 -4.77
C HIS A 65 -11.37 -20.76 -5.52
N HIS A 66 -10.28 -20.17 -5.00
CA HIS A 66 -9.60 -19.05 -5.61
C HIS A 66 -9.17 -19.33 -7.05
N GLY A 67 -9.54 -18.44 -7.98
CA GLY A 67 -9.13 -18.49 -9.38
C GLY A 67 -10.17 -19.08 -10.33
N ILE A 68 -11.22 -19.74 -9.82
CA ILE A 68 -12.35 -20.18 -10.67
C ILE A 68 -13.00 -18.96 -11.33
N ALA A 69 -13.22 -17.87 -10.58
CA ALA A 69 -13.80 -16.63 -11.11
C ALA A 69 -13.04 -16.12 -12.34
N ARG A 70 -11.70 -16.12 -12.26
CA ARG A 70 -10.81 -15.70 -13.35
C ARG A 70 -10.95 -16.60 -14.56
N THR A 71 -10.91 -17.92 -14.36
CA THR A 71 -11.11 -18.88 -15.45
C THR A 71 -12.46 -18.67 -16.13
N LEU A 72 -13.51 -18.40 -15.36
CA LEU A 72 -14.85 -18.19 -15.90
C LEU A 72 -15.04 -16.86 -16.64
N SER A 73 -14.12 -15.90 -16.46
CA SER A 73 -14.21 -14.54 -17.01
C SER A 73 -13.89 -14.45 -18.50
N LEU A 74 -13.37 -15.52 -19.12
CA LEU A 74 -13.00 -15.59 -20.52
C LEU A 74 -13.31 -16.99 -21.10
N PRO A 75 -13.63 -17.09 -22.40
CA PRO A 75 -13.74 -18.37 -23.09
C PRO A 75 -12.40 -19.13 -23.08
N PRO A 76 -12.41 -20.47 -23.01
CA PRO A 76 -11.19 -21.28 -22.96
C PRO A 76 -10.42 -21.30 -24.29
N ASP A 77 -11.10 -21.06 -25.41
CA ASP A 77 -10.60 -21.18 -26.78
C ASP A 77 -10.22 -19.84 -27.43
N ARG A 78 -10.39 -18.71 -26.72
CA ARG A 78 -10.05 -17.36 -27.20
C ARG A 78 -9.40 -16.53 -26.11
N ASP A 79 -8.75 -15.44 -26.52
CA ASP A 79 -8.11 -14.47 -25.63
C ASP A 79 -8.95 -13.20 -25.43
N ASP A 80 -10.20 -13.17 -25.91
CA ASP A 80 -11.09 -12.01 -25.81
C ASP A 80 -12.55 -12.42 -25.54
N PHE A 81 -13.27 -11.54 -24.86
CA PHE A 81 -14.71 -11.59 -24.68
C PHE A 81 -15.27 -10.16 -24.66
N ALA A 82 -16.43 -9.93 -25.27
CA ALA A 82 -17.09 -8.64 -25.28
C ALA A 82 -18.60 -8.77 -25.11
N SER A 83 -19.16 -7.84 -24.33
CA SER A 83 -20.59 -7.61 -24.13
C SER A 83 -20.85 -6.10 -24.08
N ASP A 84 -22.12 -5.69 -24.00
CA ASP A 84 -22.49 -4.26 -23.91
C ASP A 84 -21.99 -3.57 -22.63
N ILE A 85 -21.58 -4.34 -21.62
CA ILE A 85 -21.21 -3.84 -20.29
C ILE A 85 -19.76 -4.09 -19.91
N LEU A 86 -19.08 -5.04 -20.57
CA LEU A 86 -17.73 -5.46 -20.22
C LEU A 86 -17.00 -6.01 -21.44
N SER A 87 -15.77 -5.55 -21.65
CA SER A 87 -14.79 -6.17 -22.56
C SER A 87 -13.64 -6.75 -21.75
N SER A 88 -13.32 -8.02 -21.96
CA SER A 88 -12.31 -8.77 -21.23
C SER A 88 -11.28 -9.35 -22.19
N TYR A 89 -10.02 -9.39 -21.76
CA TYR A 89 -8.92 -9.92 -22.56
C TYR A 89 -7.97 -10.76 -21.70
N ARG A 90 -7.52 -11.89 -22.25
CA ARG A 90 -6.35 -12.59 -21.75
C ARG A 90 -5.12 -11.87 -22.31
N VAL A 91 -4.24 -11.43 -21.42
CA VAL A 91 -3.02 -10.71 -21.77
C VAL A 91 -1.80 -11.49 -21.28
N GLU A 92 -0.63 -11.21 -21.84
CA GLU A 92 0.64 -11.84 -21.42
C GLU A 92 0.81 -11.83 -19.89
N GLN A 93 0.54 -10.69 -19.26
CA GLN A 93 0.69 -10.52 -17.82
C GLN A 93 -0.43 -11.16 -16.97
N GLY A 94 -1.58 -11.55 -17.55
CA GLY A 94 -2.76 -11.98 -16.80
C GLY A 94 -4.08 -11.66 -17.49
N VAL A 95 -4.93 -10.83 -16.87
CA VAL A 95 -6.27 -10.47 -17.38
C VAL A 95 -6.50 -8.95 -17.39
N LEU A 96 -7.16 -8.48 -18.44
CA LEU A 96 -7.61 -7.10 -18.60
C LEU A 96 -9.13 -7.05 -18.68
N HIS A 97 -9.74 -6.19 -17.88
CA HIS A 97 -11.19 -5.97 -17.90
C HIS A 97 -11.53 -4.49 -18.03
N ASN A 98 -12.23 -4.14 -19.11
CA ASN A 98 -12.68 -2.78 -19.43
C ASN A 98 -14.21 -2.71 -19.30
N PRO A 99 -14.75 -2.31 -18.13
CA PRO A 99 -16.18 -2.16 -17.93
C PRO A 99 -16.72 -0.95 -18.71
N ARG A 100 -18.04 -0.85 -18.90
CA ARG A 100 -18.67 0.26 -19.63
C ARG A 100 -18.29 1.62 -19.04
N SER A 101 -18.42 1.77 -17.72
CA SER A 101 -17.97 2.95 -16.98
C SER A 101 -16.49 2.83 -16.62
N ASP A 102 -15.64 3.77 -17.04
CA ASP A 102 -14.20 3.74 -16.75
C ASP A 102 -13.85 4.22 -15.32
N ARG A 103 -14.80 4.81 -14.59
CA ARG A 103 -14.58 5.39 -13.27
C ARG A 103 -15.83 5.37 -12.40
N ARG A 104 -15.60 5.53 -11.09
CA ARG A 104 -16.66 5.68 -10.10
C ARG A 104 -17.20 7.12 -10.06
N THR A 105 -18.51 7.28 -9.91
CA THR A 105 -19.16 8.55 -9.60
C THR A 105 -19.50 8.59 -8.10
N THR A 106 -19.49 9.77 -7.48
CA THR A 106 -19.83 9.93 -6.05
C THR A 106 -21.05 10.81 -5.82
N LYS A 107 -21.29 11.79 -6.69
CA LYS A 107 -22.43 12.72 -6.56
C LYS A 107 -23.75 11.99 -6.79
N GLY A 108 -24.59 11.92 -5.76
CA GLY A 108 -25.94 11.36 -5.87
C GLY A 108 -25.98 9.85 -6.10
N VAL A 109 -24.93 9.12 -5.75
CA VAL A 109 -24.78 7.67 -6.05
C VAL A 109 -25.14 6.78 -4.87
N PHE A 110 -25.07 7.26 -3.63
CA PHE A 110 -25.32 6.44 -2.45
C PHE A 110 -26.73 6.70 -1.91
N HIS A 111 -27.59 5.70 -2.09
CA HIS A 111 -28.97 5.68 -1.64
C HIS A 111 -29.14 4.73 -0.45
N VAL A 112 -30.12 5.02 0.39
CA VAL A 112 -30.30 4.36 1.68
C VAL A 112 -31.79 4.15 1.94
N VAL A 113 -32.16 2.91 2.30
CA VAL A 113 -33.57 2.53 2.49
C VAL A 113 -34.11 3.00 3.84
N GLU A 114 -35.35 3.47 3.85
CA GLU A 114 -36.16 3.81 5.03
C GLU A 114 -36.53 2.59 5.87
N ASN A 115 -36.99 2.82 7.11
CA ASN A 115 -37.43 1.79 8.08
C ASN A 115 -36.30 0.93 8.69
N GLY A 116 -35.04 1.35 8.54
CA GLY A 116 -33.87 0.77 9.20
C GLY A 116 -33.20 1.74 10.18
N LEU A 117 -31.86 1.71 10.21
CA LEU A 117 -31.08 2.70 10.94
C LEU A 117 -31.24 4.12 10.34
N PRO A 118 -31.06 5.18 11.15
CA PRO A 118 -31.16 6.57 10.69
C PRO A 118 -30.34 6.83 9.42
N ILE A 119 -30.93 7.62 8.52
CA ILE A 119 -30.34 7.92 7.21
C ILE A 119 -29.52 9.22 7.33
N PRO A 120 -28.22 9.20 6.96
CA PRO A 120 -27.40 10.41 6.98
C PRO A 120 -27.94 11.46 6.01
N SER A 121 -27.89 12.74 6.39
CA SER A 121 -28.52 13.84 5.65
C SER A 121 -27.98 14.04 4.22
N ASP A 122 -26.75 13.59 3.96
CA ASP A 122 -26.08 13.69 2.67
C ASP A 122 -26.42 12.52 1.71
N LYS A 123 -27.19 11.53 2.16
CA LYS A 123 -27.64 10.39 1.36
C LYS A 123 -29.05 10.61 0.81
N LYS A 124 -29.36 9.94 -0.30
CA LYS A 124 -30.71 9.89 -0.86
C LYS A 124 -31.55 8.83 -0.13
N THR A 125 -32.72 9.22 0.31
CA THR A 125 -33.66 8.39 1.07
C THR A 125 -34.56 7.59 0.14
N VAL A 126 -34.60 6.26 0.26
CA VAL A 126 -35.38 5.37 -0.63
C VAL A 126 -36.53 4.72 0.14
N PRO A 127 -37.79 4.87 -0.32
CA PRO A 127 -38.92 4.14 0.26
C PRO A 127 -38.71 2.62 0.20
N SER A 128 -39.12 1.89 1.24
CA SER A 128 -38.93 0.42 1.29
C SER A 128 -39.64 -0.31 0.13
N VAL A 129 -40.78 0.21 -0.34
CA VAL A 129 -41.48 -0.33 -1.53
C VAL A 129 -40.63 -0.22 -2.81
N THR A 130 -39.94 0.91 -2.98
CA THR A 130 -39.02 1.15 -4.11
C THR A 130 -37.84 0.19 -4.04
N PHE A 131 -37.28 -0.05 -2.84
CA PHE A 131 -36.23 -1.04 -2.68
C PHE A 131 -36.70 -2.46 -2.97
N ALA A 132 -37.88 -2.87 -2.53
CA ALA A 132 -38.45 -4.19 -2.85
C ALA A 132 -38.55 -4.41 -4.37
N ARG A 133 -39.02 -3.40 -5.11
CA ARG A 133 -39.10 -3.46 -6.58
C ARG A 133 -37.72 -3.47 -7.24
N LEU A 134 -36.78 -2.65 -6.75
CA LEU A 134 -35.39 -2.69 -7.22
C LEU A 134 -34.75 -4.07 -7.00
N LEU A 135 -34.96 -4.68 -5.84
CA LEU A 135 -34.47 -6.02 -5.52
C LEU A 135 -35.08 -7.07 -6.45
N LYS A 136 -36.39 -6.96 -6.74
CA LYS A 136 -37.08 -7.84 -7.69
C LYS A 136 -36.45 -7.76 -9.07
N HIS A 137 -36.18 -6.56 -9.58
CA HIS A 137 -35.49 -6.40 -10.85
C HIS A 137 -34.03 -6.86 -10.79
N ALA A 138 -33.33 -6.65 -9.66
CA ALA A 138 -31.93 -7.04 -9.51
C ALA A 138 -31.73 -8.56 -9.64
N LEU A 139 -32.67 -9.35 -9.11
CA LEU A 139 -32.65 -10.81 -9.17
C LEU A 139 -33.25 -11.38 -10.47
N ASN A 140 -33.78 -10.53 -11.35
CA ASN A 140 -34.32 -10.90 -12.66
C ASN A 140 -33.64 -10.09 -13.78
N PRO A 141 -32.31 -10.24 -13.97
CA PRO A 141 -31.58 -9.54 -15.03
C PRO A 141 -31.95 -10.08 -16.42
N PRO A 142 -31.73 -9.31 -17.50
CA PRO A 142 -31.88 -9.80 -18.86
C PRO A 142 -30.98 -11.02 -19.13
N GLU A 143 -31.40 -11.92 -20.02
CA GLU A 143 -30.64 -13.15 -20.33
C GLU A 143 -29.19 -12.89 -20.76
N SER A 144 -28.93 -11.78 -21.45
CA SER A 144 -27.58 -11.39 -21.89
C SER A 144 -26.63 -11.10 -20.71
N PHE A 145 -27.15 -10.71 -19.55
CA PHE A 145 -26.35 -10.52 -18.34
C PHE A 145 -26.04 -11.85 -17.64
N LEU A 146 -26.90 -12.86 -17.81
CA LEU A 146 -26.69 -14.17 -17.22
C LEU A 146 -25.67 -15.01 -18.00
N GLU A 147 -25.39 -14.68 -19.26
CA GLU A 147 -24.45 -15.41 -20.12
C GLU A 147 -23.03 -15.43 -19.52
N LEU A 148 -22.54 -16.64 -19.23
CA LEU A 148 -21.21 -16.85 -18.66
C LEU A 148 -20.13 -16.76 -19.75
N PRO A 149 -19.10 -15.89 -19.62
CA PRO A 149 -18.06 -15.70 -20.65
C PRO A 149 -17.35 -16.99 -21.04
N PHE A 150 -17.11 -17.90 -20.08
CA PHE A 150 -16.49 -19.20 -20.33
C PHE A 150 -17.19 -20.04 -21.42
N SER A 151 -18.52 -19.92 -21.52
CA SER A 151 -19.33 -20.68 -22.47
C SER A 151 -19.73 -19.87 -23.71
N SER A 152 -19.25 -18.63 -23.86
CA SER A 152 -19.75 -17.70 -24.87
C SER A 152 -19.45 -18.13 -26.32
N SER A 153 -18.42 -18.97 -26.52
CA SER A 153 -18.04 -19.55 -27.81
C SER A 153 -18.81 -20.82 -28.18
N GLN A 154 -19.64 -21.35 -27.26
CA GLN A 154 -20.37 -22.60 -27.48
C GLN A 154 -21.76 -22.34 -28.10
N PRO A 155 -22.32 -23.33 -28.84
CA PRO A 155 -23.69 -23.24 -29.33
C PRO A 155 -24.73 -23.11 -28.20
N GLU A 156 -24.55 -23.89 -27.13
CA GLU A 156 -25.35 -23.79 -25.91
C GLU A 156 -24.59 -23.04 -24.83
N LYS A 157 -25.09 -21.86 -24.49
CA LYS A 157 -24.44 -20.96 -23.53
C LYS A 157 -25.05 -21.09 -22.15
N ALA A 158 -24.20 -21.19 -21.14
CA ALA A 158 -24.62 -21.21 -19.74
C ALA A 158 -25.14 -19.82 -19.33
N ARG A 159 -26.31 -19.79 -18.70
CA ARG A 159 -26.96 -18.56 -18.20
C ARG A 159 -27.34 -18.73 -16.75
N LEU A 160 -26.63 -18.05 -15.85
CA LEU A 160 -26.82 -18.20 -14.41
C LEU A 160 -26.25 -17.03 -13.61
N PHE A 161 -26.61 -16.97 -12.33
CA PHE A 161 -25.87 -16.19 -11.34
C PHE A 161 -24.61 -16.95 -10.91
N VAL A 162 -23.60 -16.20 -10.49
CA VAL A 162 -22.39 -16.70 -9.84
C VAL A 162 -22.28 -16.03 -8.48
N SER A 163 -21.82 -16.75 -7.46
CA SER A 163 -21.71 -16.22 -6.11
C SER A 163 -20.43 -16.60 -5.38
N LEU A 164 -20.06 -15.77 -4.42
CA LEU A 164 -18.84 -15.87 -3.63
C LEU A 164 -19.12 -15.57 -2.15
N LEU A 165 -18.49 -16.32 -1.24
CA LEU A 165 -18.43 -16.00 0.18
C LEU A 165 -17.10 -15.33 0.51
N LEU A 166 -17.16 -14.19 1.19
CA LEU A 166 -16.01 -13.47 1.73
C LEU A 166 -16.06 -13.44 3.26
N ARG A 167 -14.89 -13.39 3.90
CA ARG A 167 -14.73 -13.22 5.35
C ARG A 167 -13.81 -12.04 5.69
N PRO A 168 -14.16 -10.79 5.33
CA PRO A 168 -13.28 -9.65 5.53
C PRO A 168 -13.10 -9.32 7.02
N THR A 169 -11.86 -9.09 7.45
CA THR A 169 -11.48 -8.70 8.82
C THR A 169 -12.15 -7.38 9.22
N VAL A 170 -12.69 -7.35 10.45
CA VAL A 170 -13.32 -6.18 11.09
C VAL A 170 -12.60 -5.81 12.37
N VAL A 171 -12.22 -6.82 13.17
CA VAL A 171 -11.36 -6.66 14.35
C VAL A 171 -10.04 -7.32 14.02
N PRO A 172 -8.92 -6.58 13.95
CA PRO A 172 -7.61 -7.19 13.68
C PRO A 172 -7.14 -8.01 14.88
N GLU A 173 -6.29 -9.00 14.62
CA GLU A 173 -5.63 -9.73 15.71
C GLU A 173 -4.66 -8.80 16.46
N VAL A 174 -4.71 -8.86 17.79
CA VAL A 174 -3.61 -8.40 18.66
C VAL A 174 -3.09 -9.64 19.37
N PRO A 175 -2.00 -10.26 18.91
CA PRO A 175 -1.61 -11.60 19.36
C PRO A 175 -1.51 -11.69 20.89
N GLY A 176 -2.21 -12.67 21.46
CA GLY A 176 -2.29 -12.91 22.91
C GLY A 176 -3.30 -12.05 23.68
N ILE A 177 -4.03 -11.15 23.01
CA ILE A 177 -4.92 -10.16 23.64
C ILE A 177 -6.29 -10.11 22.97
N VAL A 178 -6.32 -9.98 21.65
CA VAL A 178 -7.55 -9.85 20.84
C VAL A 178 -7.48 -10.85 19.69
N ASP A 179 -8.47 -11.73 19.60
CA ASP A 179 -8.63 -12.63 18.46
C ASP A 179 -9.19 -11.86 17.25
N GLU A 180 -8.75 -12.22 16.05
CA GLU A 180 -9.30 -11.67 14.81
C GLU A 180 -10.79 -11.99 14.71
N ARG A 181 -11.60 -11.01 14.30
CA ARG A 181 -13.01 -11.23 13.94
C ARG A 181 -13.33 -10.67 12.57
N SER A 182 -14.06 -11.44 11.79
CA SER A 182 -14.46 -11.07 10.44
C SER A 182 -15.98 -11.00 10.29
N LEU A 183 -16.43 -10.15 9.37
CA LEU A 183 -17.77 -10.17 8.78
C LEU A 183 -17.88 -11.38 7.84
N GLU A 184 -19.08 -11.90 7.58
CA GLU A 184 -19.33 -12.73 6.38
C GLU A 184 -20.07 -11.91 5.33
N THR A 185 -19.67 -11.99 4.06
CA THR A 185 -20.34 -11.28 2.96
C THR A 185 -20.61 -12.21 1.79
N ARG A 186 -21.87 -12.23 1.33
CA ARG A 186 -22.31 -12.94 0.13
C ARG A 186 -22.36 -12.00 -1.06
N PHE A 187 -21.65 -12.33 -2.12
CA PHE A 187 -21.72 -11.62 -3.40
C PHE A 187 -22.50 -12.45 -4.41
N PHE A 188 -23.43 -11.80 -5.13
CA PHE A 188 -24.16 -12.37 -6.25
C PHE A 188 -23.98 -11.48 -7.48
N VAL A 189 -23.55 -12.07 -8.59
CA VAL A 189 -23.40 -11.38 -9.87
C VAL A 189 -24.01 -12.20 -11.00
N PRO A 190 -24.64 -11.57 -12.00
CA PRO A 190 -24.94 -12.22 -13.27
C PRO A 190 -23.66 -12.78 -13.92
N GLY A 191 -23.76 -13.91 -14.63
CA GLY A 191 -22.61 -14.62 -15.20
C GLY A 191 -21.66 -13.76 -16.04
N SER A 192 -22.17 -12.78 -16.78
CA SER A 192 -21.34 -11.89 -17.62
C SER A 192 -20.45 -10.94 -16.81
N LEU A 193 -20.69 -10.82 -15.50
CA LEU A 193 -19.97 -9.99 -14.55
C LEU A 193 -19.10 -10.80 -13.58
N VAL A 194 -18.81 -12.06 -13.87
CA VAL A 194 -17.97 -12.92 -13.01
C VAL A 194 -16.56 -12.35 -12.77
N ALA A 195 -16.04 -11.49 -13.65
CA ALA A 195 -14.80 -10.74 -13.44
C ALA A 195 -14.84 -9.86 -12.18
N ASN A 196 -16.01 -9.39 -11.76
CA ASN A 196 -16.17 -8.64 -10.51
C ASN A 196 -15.95 -9.53 -9.28
N LEU A 197 -16.23 -10.84 -9.39
CA LEU A 197 -15.92 -11.81 -8.34
C LEU A 197 -14.43 -12.12 -8.29
N ASP A 198 -13.74 -12.30 -9.43
CA ASP A 198 -12.27 -12.41 -9.48
C ASP A 198 -11.62 -11.19 -8.79
N PHE A 199 -12.15 -10.00 -9.07
CA PHE A 199 -11.68 -8.77 -8.47
C PHE A 199 -11.79 -8.76 -6.93
N VAL A 200 -12.97 -9.03 -6.36
CA VAL A 200 -13.13 -8.99 -4.89
C VAL A 200 -12.48 -10.20 -4.20
N GLU A 201 -12.47 -11.36 -4.83
CA GLU A 201 -11.76 -12.56 -4.39
C GLU A 201 -10.25 -12.29 -4.29
N SER A 202 -9.68 -11.64 -5.30
CA SER A 202 -8.26 -11.27 -5.32
C SER A 202 -7.87 -10.26 -4.23
N ILE A 203 -8.84 -9.49 -3.70
CA ILE A 203 -8.60 -8.47 -2.65
C ILE A 203 -8.85 -9.05 -1.27
N PHE A 204 -9.95 -9.78 -1.07
CA PHE A 204 -10.46 -10.16 0.27
C PHE A 204 -10.41 -11.68 0.53
N GLY A 205 -9.92 -12.48 -0.43
CA GLY A 205 -9.85 -13.93 -0.32
C GLY A 205 -11.13 -14.65 -0.75
N ASN A 206 -11.11 -15.98 -0.62
CA ASN A 206 -12.26 -16.86 -0.88
C ASN A 206 -12.51 -17.69 0.39
N ALA A 207 -13.73 -17.63 0.92
CA ALA A 207 -14.11 -18.31 2.17
C ALA A 207 -14.75 -19.70 1.95
N GLY A 208 -14.62 -20.26 0.75
CA GLY A 208 -15.07 -21.60 0.40
C GLY A 208 -16.56 -21.69 0.06
N ASP A 209 -17.03 -22.93 -0.01
CA ASP A 209 -18.43 -23.27 -0.23
C ASP A 209 -19.28 -22.90 1.00
N PRO A 210 -20.24 -21.97 0.90
CA PRO A 210 -21.09 -21.57 2.02
C PRO A 210 -22.06 -22.66 2.49
N TYR A 211 -22.26 -23.74 1.73
CA TYR A 211 -23.12 -24.86 2.14
C TYR A 211 -22.42 -25.83 3.10
N LEU A 212 -21.10 -25.74 3.26
CA LEU A 212 -20.34 -26.53 4.22
C LEU A 212 -20.45 -25.92 5.61
N ALA A 213 -20.69 -26.76 6.62
CA ALA A 213 -20.75 -26.34 8.02
C ALA A 213 -19.44 -25.67 8.48
N ASP A 214 -18.29 -26.12 7.98
CA ASP A 214 -16.97 -25.54 8.27
C ASP A 214 -16.87 -24.07 7.87
N ASN A 215 -17.69 -23.62 6.91
CA ASN A 215 -17.73 -22.24 6.43
C ASN A 215 -18.94 -21.45 6.95
N ASP A 216 -19.78 -22.03 7.81
CA ASP A 216 -20.86 -21.29 8.48
C ASP A 216 -20.31 -20.46 9.64
N ALA A 217 -20.29 -19.15 9.43
CA ALA A 217 -19.89 -18.14 10.40
C ALA A 217 -20.50 -18.33 11.80
N ALA A 218 -21.74 -18.80 11.87
CA ALA A 218 -22.45 -18.95 13.15
C ALA A 218 -21.91 -20.11 14.00
N LEU A 219 -21.19 -21.05 13.41
CA LEU A 219 -20.57 -22.18 14.11
C LEU A 219 -19.18 -21.82 14.69
N ASP A 220 -18.61 -20.68 14.29
CA ASP A 220 -17.40 -20.10 14.87
C ASP A 220 -17.64 -18.66 15.38
N PRO A 221 -18.36 -18.51 16.52
CA PRO A 221 -18.70 -17.21 17.06
C PRO A 221 -17.51 -16.43 17.63
N LEU A 222 -16.36 -17.08 17.86
CA LEU A 222 -15.16 -16.42 18.38
C LEU A 222 -14.53 -15.52 17.31
N HIS A 223 -14.54 -15.96 16.05
CA HIS A 223 -13.93 -15.25 14.92
C HIS A 223 -14.96 -14.58 14.00
N TRP A 224 -16.25 -14.59 14.36
CA TRP A 224 -17.31 -13.87 13.64
C TRP A 224 -17.79 -12.65 14.42
N THR A 225 -18.10 -11.57 13.70
CA THR A 225 -18.67 -10.35 14.32
C THR A 225 -20.15 -10.46 14.66
N GLY A 226 -20.84 -11.52 14.23
CA GLY A 226 -22.30 -11.64 14.34
C GLY A 226 -23.06 -10.91 13.23
N HIS A 227 -22.36 -10.35 12.24
CA HIS A 227 -22.93 -9.56 11.16
C HIS A 227 -22.83 -10.27 9.81
N THR A 228 -23.79 -10.01 8.92
CA THR A 228 -23.87 -10.60 7.58
C THR A 228 -24.10 -9.54 6.51
N GLY A 229 -23.29 -9.58 5.47
CA GLY A 229 -23.37 -8.70 4.31
C GLY A 229 -23.89 -9.40 3.06
N CYS A 230 -24.56 -8.66 2.18
CA CYS A 230 -24.96 -9.13 0.86
C CYS A 230 -24.72 -8.03 -0.18
N VAL A 231 -24.14 -8.39 -1.33
CA VAL A 231 -23.95 -7.49 -2.47
C VAL A 231 -24.50 -8.15 -3.73
N ILE A 232 -25.38 -7.45 -4.44
CA ILE A 232 -25.95 -7.89 -5.72
C ILE A 232 -25.59 -6.87 -6.80
N LEU A 233 -24.87 -7.31 -7.84
CA LEU A 233 -24.59 -6.48 -9.01
C LEU A 233 -25.75 -6.53 -10.00
N ALA A 234 -26.33 -5.37 -10.30
CA ALA A 234 -27.48 -5.22 -11.17
C ALA A 234 -27.40 -3.92 -11.98
N PRO A 235 -26.38 -3.77 -12.85
CA PRO A 235 -26.21 -2.58 -13.71
C PRO A 235 -27.41 -2.25 -14.61
N HIS A 236 -28.30 -3.21 -14.90
CA HIS A 236 -29.52 -2.96 -15.69
C HIS A 236 -30.56 -2.12 -14.94
N LEU A 237 -30.45 -1.94 -13.62
CA LEU A 237 -31.39 -1.11 -12.86
C LEU A 237 -31.42 0.37 -13.29
N VAL A 238 -30.37 0.85 -13.97
CA VAL A 238 -30.30 2.22 -14.48
C VAL A 238 -31.27 2.50 -15.63
N THR A 239 -31.99 1.50 -16.13
CA THR A 239 -33.00 1.70 -17.18
C THR A 239 -34.42 1.82 -16.62
N LEU A 240 -34.60 1.67 -15.30
CA LEU A 240 -35.92 1.61 -14.69
C LEU A 240 -36.51 3.00 -14.49
N THR A 241 -37.81 3.16 -14.71
CA THR A 241 -38.53 4.41 -14.45
C THR A 241 -38.79 4.61 -12.96
N LYS A 242 -38.85 5.86 -12.52
CA LYS A 242 -39.25 6.20 -11.15
C LYS A 242 -40.67 5.72 -10.85
N LYS A 243 -41.58 5.81 -11.85
CA LYS A 243 -42.98 5.41 -11.73
C LYS A 243 -43.12 3.91 -11.52
N GLU A 244 -42.45 3.06 -12.30
CA GLU A 244 -42.56 1.61 -12.14
C GLU A 244 -41.99 1.14 -10.78
N LEU A 245 -40.98 1.85 -10.27
CA LEU A 245 -40.42 1.65 -8.94
C LEU A 245 -41.29 2.21 -7.79
N GLY A 246 -42.48 2.72 -8.09
CA GLY A 246 -43.46 3.12 -7.08
C GLY A 246 -43.16 4.44 -6.39
N LEU A 247 -42.28 5.28 -6.97
CA LEU A 247 -42.08 6.63 -6.48
C LEU A 247 -43.34 7.49 -6.75
N PRO A 248 -43.62 8.50 -5.90
CA PRO A 248 -44.79 9.35 -6.06
C PRO A 248 -44.61 10.35 -7.21
N ASN A 249 -45.73 10.84 -7.74
CA ASN A 249 -45.71 12.05 -8.56
C ASN A 249 -45.24 13.24 -7.70
N VAL A 250 -44.55 14.21 -8.30
CA VAL A 250 -44.02 15.39 -7.61
C VAL A 250 -45.08 16.17 -6.81
N LYS A 251 -46.36 16.11 -7.22
CA LYS A 251 -47.49 16.73 -6.51
C LYS A 251 -47.77 16.09 -5.15
N ASP A 252 -47.51 14.79 -5.02
CA ASP A 252 -47.75 13.99 -3.82
C ASP A 252 -46.45 13.72 -3.02
N ALA A 253 -45.31 14.19 -3.55
CA ALA A 253 -44.00 13.98 -2.94
C ALA A 253 -43.71 14.97 -1.81
N THR A 254 -43.11 14.47 -0.74
CA THR A 254 -42.56 15.28 0.35
C THR A 254 -41.38 16.13 -0.13
N ASP A 255 -41.03 17.17 0.63
CA ASP A 255 -39.87 18.01 0.30
C ASP A 255 -38.56 17.22 0.32
N LEU A 256 -38.46 16.21 1.20
CA LEU A 256 -37.32 15.29 1.24
C LEU A 256 -37.22 14.46 -0.05
N GLN A 257 -38.33 13.88 -0.50
CA GLN A 257 -38.37 13.11 -1.75
C GLN A 257 -38.02 13.99 -2.95
N LYS A 258 -38.51 15.23 -3.01
CA LYS A 258 -38.15 16.20 -4.06
C LYS A 258 -36.65 16.51 -4.05
N ARG A 259 -36.09 16.79 -2.87
CA ARG A 259 -34.65 17.05 -2.67
C ARG A 259 -33.80 15.88 -3.16
N ASP A 260 -34.21 14.66 -2.84
CA ASP A 260 -33.45 13.43 -3.14
C ASP A 260 -33.69 12.92 -4.58
N GLY A 261 -34.61 13.54 -5.33
CA GLY A 261 -35.01 13.09 -6.67
C GLY A 261 -35.85 11.80 -6.64
N MET A 262 -36.50 11.52 -5.51
CA MET A 262 -37.32 10.33 -5.24
C MET A 262 -38.81 10.60 -5.54
N CYS A 263 -39.05 11.26 -6.66
CA CYS A 263 -40.36 11.52 -7.23
C CYS A 263 -40.22 11.78 -8.74
N TRP A 264 -41.32 11.70 -9.47
CA TRP A 264 -41.35 11.97 -10.91
C TRP A 264 -42.40 13.03 -11.25
N GLU A 265 -42.11 13.87 -12.25
CA GLU A 265 -43.09 14.76 -12.86
C GLU A 265 -43.67 14.12 -14.12
N ASN A 266 -42.81 13.55 -14.97
CA ASN A 266 -43.18 12.77 -16.15
C ASN A 266 -42.99 11.26 -15.92
N GLU A 267 -43.86 10.45 -16.52
CA GLU A 267 -43.91 9.00 -16.25
C GLU A 267 -42.70 8.21 -16.76
N ASP A 268 -41.99 8.76 -17.75
CA ASP A 268 -40.82 8.18 -18.41
C ASP A 268 -39.48 8.55 -17.73
N GLU A 269 -39.53 9.32 -16.63
CA GLU A 269 -38.33 9.67 -15.89
C GLU A 269 -37.62 8.44 -15.32
N ILE A 270 -36.35 8.29 -15.67
CA ILE A 270 -35.49 7.18 -15.22
C ILE A 270 -35.01 7.43 -13.80
N TYR A 271 -34.96 6.36 -13.01
CA TYR A 271 -34.43 6.38 -11.66
C TYR A 271 -32.97 6.81 -11.66
N ASN A 272 -32.64 7.75 -10.77
CA ASN A 272 -31.31 8.37 -10.70
C ASN A 272 -30.79 8.94 -12.03
N ASP A 273 -31.70 9.38 -12.90
CA ASP A 273 -31.39 10.00 -14.20
C ASP A 273 -30.54 9.08 -15.12
N GLY A 274 -30.66 7.75 -14.93
CA GLY A 274 -29.90 6.74 -15.66
C GLY A 274 -28.43 6.62 -15.23
N GLY A 275 -28.01 7.33 -14.19
CA GLY A 275 -26.67 7.24 -13.61
C GLY A 275 -26.52 6.04 -12.68
N GLY A 276 -25.33 5.44 -12.66
CA GLY A 276 -25.00 4.34 -11.73
C GLY A 276 -25.18 4.76 -10.28
N PHE A 277 -25.76 3.87 -9.47
CA PHE A 277 -26.04 4.08 -8.05
C PHE A 277 -25.78 2.82 -7.24
N LYS A 278 -25.76 2.96 -5.91
CA LYS A 278 -25.91 1.86 -4.97
C LYS A 278 -27.00 2.16 -3.96
N VAL A 279 -27.77 1.16 -3.56
CA VAL A 279 -28.81 1.29 -2.54
C VAL A 279 -28.57 0.29 -1.42
N ALA A 280 -28.42 0.79 -0.19
CA ALA A 280 -28.15 -0.03 0.99
C ALA A 280 -29.39 -0.14 1.90
N CYS A 281 -29.78 -1.38 2.19
CA CYS A 281 -30.83 -1.76 3.13
C CYS A 281 -30.18 -2.41 4.36
N ARG A 282 -30.40 -1.85 5.55
CA ARG A 282 -29.75 -2.31 6.80
C ARG A 282 -30.52 -1.86 8.03
N ASP A 283 -30.44 -2.63 9.11
CA ASP A 283 -30.98 -2.28 10.42
C ASP A 283 -30.04 -2.75 11.56
N ALA A 284 -30.50 -2.60 12.81
CA ALA A 284 -29.75 -2.99 14.00
C ALA A 284 -29.64 -4.52 14.20
N SER A 285 -30.25 -5.35 13.35
CA SER A 285 -30.10 -6.81 13.43
C SER A 285 -28.76 -7.33 12.92
N GLY A 286 -27.91 -6.46 12.35
CA GLY A 286 -26.58 -6.84 11.90
C GLY A 286 -26.50 -7.32 10.45
N VAL A 287 -27.56 -7.16 9.66
CA VAL A 287 -27.57 -7.53 8.23
C VAL A 287 -27.62 -6.29 7.34
N MET A 288 -26.76 -6.26 6.32
CA MET A 288 -26.75 -5.20 5.30
C MET A 288 -26.80 -5.81 3.89
N VAL A 289 -27.78 -5.38 3.10
CA VAL A 289 -27.93 -5.77 1.68
C VAL A 289 -27.71 -4.54 0.80
N THR A 290 -26.80 -4.63 -0.16
CA THR A 290 -26.54 -3.57 -1.14
C THR A 290 -26.83 -4.05 -2.56
N LEU A 291 -27.59 -3.26 -3.32
CA LEU A 291 -27.67 -3.40 -4.78
C LEU A 291 -26.75 -2.37 -5.43
N ILE A 292 -25.96 -2.77 -6.43
CA ILE A 292 -25.06 -1.88 -7.18
C ILE A 292 -25.48 -1.87 -8.65
N ALA A 293 -25.89 -0.70 -9.13
CA ALA A 293 -26.35 -0.46 -10.50
C ALA A 293 -25.22 0.09 -11.39
N ASP A 294 -24.05 -0.55 -11.35
CA ASP A 294 -22.89 -0.33 -12.21
C ASP A 294 -21.97 -1.56 -12.06
N ASN A 295 -21.07 -1.81 -13.02
CA ASN A 295 -20.12 -2.93 -12.97
C ASN A 295 -18.66 -2.51 -12.83
N TYR A 296 -18.37 -1.22 -12.67
CA TYR A 296 -17.02 -0.75 -12.38
C TYR A 296 -16.53 -1.32 -11.04
N PHE A 297 -15.41 -2.04 -11.07
CA PHE A 297 -14.82 -2.79 -9.95
C PHE A 297 -14.67 -1.98 -8.65
N GLY A 298 -14.41 -0.67 -8.75
CA GLY A 298 -14.26 0.19 -7.59
C GLY A 298 -15.50 0.29 -6.71
N TYR A 299 -16.71 0.05 -7.23
CA TYR A 299 -17.93 -0.04 -6.42
C TYR A 299 -17.92 -1.29 -5.54
N CYS A 300 -17.56 -2.45 -6.08
CA CYS A 300 -17.46 -3.71 -5.35
C CYS A 300 -16.50 -3.60 -4.16
N LYS A 301 -15.27 -3.11 -4.40
CA LYS A 301 -14.27 -2.88 -3.34
C LYS A 301 -14.80 -1.96 -2.24
N LYS A 302 -15.40 -0.83 -2.62
CA LYS A 302 -15.88 0.16 -1.65
C LYS A 302 -17.18 -0.25 -0.95
N ASP A 303 -17.90 -1.24 -1.46
CA ASP A 303 -19.04 -1.79 -0.73
C ASP A 303 -18.62 -2.77 0.35
N VAL A 304 -17.61 -3.61 0.11
CA VAL A 304 -16.98 -4.41 1.18
C VAL A 304 -16.50 -3.48 2.31
N LYS A 305 -15.81 -2.37 1.96
CA LYS A 305 -15.45 -1.32 2.93
C LYS A 305 -16.65 -0.81 3.73
N THR A 306 -17.77 -0.53 3.05
CA THR A 306 -18.99 -0.02 3.69
C THR A 306 -19.57 -1.03 4.67
N GLN A 307 -19.55 -2.32 4.34
CA GLN A 307 -20.06 -3.38 5.20
C GLN A 307 -19.14 -3.68 6.39
N ILE A 308 -17.81 -3.62 6.20
CA ILE A 308 -16.83 -3.68 7.31
C ILE A 308 -17.12 -2.52 8.29
N SER A 309 -17.29 -1.30 7.78
CA SER A 309 -17.60 -0.11 8.59
C SER A 309 -18.93 -0.27 9.35
N PHE A 310 -19.97 -0.77 8.70
CA PHE A 310 -21.24 -1.11 9.34
C PHE A 310 -21.06 -2.14 10.47
N SER A 311 -20.32 -3.22 10.22
CA SER A 311 -20.03 -4.25 11.21
C SER A 311 -19.24 -3.69 12.41
N ALA A 312 -18.20 -2.89 12.17
CA ALA A 312 -17.41 -2.25 13.23
C ALA A 312 -18.28 -1.33 14.11
N ASN A 313 -19.16 -0.54 13.48
CA ASN A 313 -20.06 0.37 14.20
C ASN A 313 -21.06 -0.34 15.11
N LEU A 314 -21.60 -1.49 14.69
CA LEU A 314 -22.53 -2.26 15.51
C LEU A 314 -21.82 -3.08 16.60
N LEU A 315 -20.61 -3.57 16.31
CA LEU A 315 -19.84 -4.39 17.25
C LEU A 315 -19.30 -3.57 18.44
N GLY A 316 -18.77 -2.38 18.15
CA GLY A 316 -17.96 -1.61 19.11
C GLY A 316 -16.55 -2.20 19.30
N GLY A 317 -15.62 -1.40 19.82
CA GLY A 317 -14.22 -1.82 20.04
C GLY A 317 -13.37 -1.99 18.77
N ALA A 318 -13.91 -1.64 17.62
CA ALA A 318 -13.19 -1.63 16.34
C ALA A 318 -13.58 -0.44 15.47
N GLU A 319 -12.67 -0.06 14.57
CA GLU A 319 -12.88 1.01 13.60
C GLU A 319 -12.52 0.51 12.19
N GLU A 320 -13.29 0.97 11.19
CA GLU A 320 -12.92 0.85 9.79
C GLU A 320 -12.37 2.20 9.34
N GLU A 321 -11.20 2.20 8.71
CA GLU A 321 -10.49 3.45 8.39
C GLU A 321 -10.11 3.54 6.92
N HIS A 322 -10.29 4.72 6.34
CA HIS A 322 -9.71 5.08 5.05
C HIS A 322 -8.33 5.69 5.27
N ALA A 323 -7.33 4.83 5.46
CA ALA A 323 -6.00 5.22 5.88
C ALA A 323 -4.90 4.52 5.08
N GLY A 324 -3.74 5.17 5.02
CA GLY A 324 -2.48 4.56 4.58
C GLY A 324 -1.49 4.56 5.74
N GLY A 325 -0.47 3.71 5.71
CA GLY A 325 0.40 3.56 6.88
C GLY A 325 1.60 2.68 6.63
N ALA A 326 2.69 3.00 7.31
CA ALA A 326 3.92 2.24 7.25
C ALA A 326 4.74 2.39 8.54
N VAL A 327 5.43 1.31 8.91
CA VAL A 327 6.47 1.36 9.94
C VAL A 327 7.76 1.81 9.29
N ALA A 328 8.26 2.97 9.69
CA ALA A 328 9.48 3.57 9.17
C ALA A 328 10.65 3.30 10.14
N TYR A 329 11.67 2.58 9.66
CA TYR A 329 12.91 2.30 10.37
C TYR A 329 13.99 3.27 9.87
N PRO A 330 14.46 4.21 10.71
CA PRO A 330 15.53 5.14 10.35
C PRO A 330 16.76 4.41 9.81
N SER A 331 17.36 4.96 8.75
CA SER A 331 18.55 4.40 8.12
C SER A 331 19.62 5.45 7.90
N TYR A 332 20.88 5.02 7.90
CA TYR A 332 22.05 5.89 7.89
C TYR A 332 23.16 5.38 6.98
N ASP A 333 23.89 6.28 6.33
CA ASP A 333 25.11 5.98 5.58
C ASP A 333 26.26 6.01 6.59
N LEU A 334 26.79 4.84 6.90
CA LEU A 334 27.80 4.65 7.94
C LEU A 334 29.23 4.87 7.41
N GLY A 335 29.38 5.20 6.12
CA GLY A 335 30.68 5.33 5.49
C GLY A 335 31.34 3.97 5.20
N GLU A 336 32.62 3.85 5.56
CA GLU A 336 33.48 2.72 5.19
C GLU A 336 34.00 1.92 6.40
N ASP A 337 33.89 2.44 7.63
CA ASP A 337 34.30 1.80 8.88
C ASP A 337 33.26 2.16 9.96
N PHE A 338 32.77 1.15 10.69
CA PHE A 338 31.68 1.33 11.65
C PHE A 338 31.79 0.39 12.85
N VAL A 339 31.66 0.98 14.04
CA VAL A 339 31.44 0.29 15.33
C VAL A 339 30.23 0.96 15.99
N LEU A 340 29.20 0.20 16.39
CA LEU A 340 27.97 0.80 16.93
C LEU A 340 28.19 1.49 18.29
N SER A 341 29.01 0.89 19.17
CA SER A 341 29.28 1.40 20.53
C SER A 341 29.90 2.79 20.54
N ASP A 342 30.55 3.21 19.46
CA ASP A 342 31.08 4.57 19.33
C ASP A 342 29.99 5.65 19.20
N TYR A 343 28.76 5.22 18.90
CA TYR A 343 27.63 6.10 18.57
C TYR A 343 26.47 5.98 19.54
N ILE A 344 26.12 4.74 19.91
CA ILE A 344 24.87 4.44 20.59
C ILE A 344 25.10 3.22 21.51
N ASN A 345 25.07 3.44 22.83
CA ASN A 345 24.92 2.36 23.81
C ASN A 345 23.43 2.18 24.11
N ASN A 346 22.66 1.67 23.15
CA ASN A 346 21.19 1.60 23.28
C ASN A 346 20.72 0.42 24.14
N VAL A 347 21.54 -0.61 24.30
CA VAL A 347 21.19 -1.80 25.08
C VAL A 347 22.41 -2.31 25.83
N ASP A 348 22.17 -3.00 26.93
CA ASP A 348 23.19 -3.57 27.83
C ASP A 348 23.37 -5.09 27.69
N HIS A 349 22.71 -5.74 26.71
CA HIS A 349 22.89 -7.18 26.43
C HIS A 349 23.89 -7.48 25.31
N THR A 350 24.50 -8.66 25.44
CA THR A 350 25.58 -9.17 24.60
C THR A 350 25.08 -10.21 23.58
N PHE A 351 25.96 -10.62 22.67
CA PHE A 351 25.69 -11.77 21.80
C PHE A 351 25.50 -13.07 22.59
N GLN A 352 26.15 -13.23 23.73
CA GLN A 352 25.94 -14.41 24.59
C GLN A 352 24.50 -14.44 25.14
N ASP A 353 23.95 -13.28 25.53
CA ASP A 353 22.54 -13.17 25.92
C ASP A 353 21.61 -13.51 24.75
N VAL A 354 21.94 -13.03 23.54
CA VAL A 354 21.17 -13.35 22.34
C VAL A 354 21.20 -14.85 22.03
N VAL A 355 22.34 -15.50 22.17
CA VAL A 355 22.45 -16.97 21.98
C VAL A 355 21.65 -17.72 23.06
N ARG A 356 21.70 -17.26 24.31
CA ARG A 356 20.92 -17.85 25.40
C ARG A 356 19.42 -17.78 25.13
N ASP A 357 18.92 -16.62 24.70
CA ASP A 357 17.48 -16.35 24.61
C ASP A 357 16.89 -16.69 23.23
N TYR A 358 17.71 -16.67 22.18
CA TYR A 358 17.29 -16.81 20.78
C TYR A 358 18.13 -17.80 19.96
N GLY A 359 18.97 -18.63 20.60
CA GLY A 359 19.84 -19.59 19.92
C GLY A 359 19.09 -20.55 18.98
N ASP A 360 17.82 -20.83 19.25
CA ASP A 360 16.98 -21.67 18.38
C ASP A 360 16.78 -21.08 16.98
N LEU A 361 16.85 -19.76 16.81
CA LEU A 361 16.71 -19.09 15.51
C LEU A 361 17.96 -19.20 14.62
N MET A 362 19.11 -19.57 15.20
CA MET A 362 20.40 -19.45 14.51
C MET A 362 21.28 -20.69 14.65
N GLU A 363 22.10 -20.92 13.64
CA GLU A 363 23.25 -21.81 13.74
C GLU A 363 24.43 -21.01 14.31
N VAL A 364 24.75 -21.25 15.59
CA VAL A 364 25.85 -20.57 16.28
C VAL A 364 27.18 -21.18 15.85
N LYS A 365 28.11 -20.31 15.44
CA LYS A 365 29.44 -20.69 14.94
C LYS A 365 30.49 -20.52 16.04
N SER A 366 31.54 -21.33 15.98
CA SER A 366 32.62 -21.36 16.98
C SER A 366 33.35 -20.03 17.11
N GLU A 367 33.38 -19.23 16.05
CA GLU A 367 34.01 -17.93 15.91
C GLU A 367 33.23 -16.83 16.65
N GLY A 368 32.03 -17.11 17.18
CA GLY A 368 31.26 -16.15 17.97
C GLY A 368 30.30 -15.28 17.15
N TYR A 369 29.70 -15.85 16.10
CA TYR A 369 28.59 -15.26 15.35
C TYR A 369 27.53 -16.34 15.08
N GLY A 370 26.35 -15.93 14.62
CA GLY A 370 25.27 -16.84 14.26
C GLY A 370 24.80 -16.63 12.83
N VAL A 371 24.30 -17.68 12.18
CA VAL A 371 23.61 -17.59 10.88
C VAL A 371 22.16 -17.97 11.07
N ASP A 372 21.23 -17.14 10.61
CA ASP A 372 19.81 -17.40 10.74
C ASP A 372 19.39 -18.68 9.99
N LYS A 373 18.62 -19.54 10.67
CA LYS A 373 18.19 -20.84 10.11
C LYS A 373 17.13 -20.67 9.02
N ARG A 374 16.37 -19.57 9.01
CA ARG A 374 15.32 -19.30 8.02
C ARG A 374 15.88 -18.58 6.79
N PHE A 375 16.82 -17.66 7.00
CA PHE A 375 17.43 -16.85 5.94
C PHE A 375 18.95 -16.83 6.09
N SER A 376 19.66 -17.63 5.29
CA SER A 376 21.12 -17.77 5.37
C SER A 376 21.91 -16.48 5.11
N ASN A 377 21.25 -15.43 4.60
CA ASN A 377 21.80 -14.10 4.39
C ASN A 377 21.53 -13.13 5.56
N ILE A 378 21.11 -13.63 6.72
CA ILE A 378 21.02 -12.88 7.98
C ILE A 378 22.04 -13.47 8.96
N CYS A 379 22.97 -12.64 9.42
CA CYS A 379 24.03 -13.04 10.33
C CYS A 379 23.97 -12.23 11.64
N TYR A 380 23.95 -12.92 12.77
CA TYR A 380 24.03 -12.32 14.10
C TYR A 380 25.50 -12.11 14.46
N ILE A 381 25.90 -10.88 14.74
CA ILE A 381 27.28 -10.49 15.07
C ILE A 381 27.35 -9.91 16.48
N PRO A 382 28.53 -9.93 17.13
CA PRO A 382 28.65 -9.44 18.50
C PRO A 382 28.62 -7.91 18.61
N GLU A 383 28.31 -7.43 19.82
CA GLU A 383 28.15 -6.03 20.17
C GLU A 383 29.40 -5.17 19.92
N ASN A 384 30.59 -5.77 19.98
CA ASN A 384 31.88 -5.14 19.75
C ASN A 384 32.39 -5.31 18.30
N ALA A 385 31.53 -5.75 17.36
CA ALA A 385 31.92 -5.96 15.98
C ALA A 385 32.25 -4.64 15.26
N GLN A 386 33.41 -4.62 14.60
CA GLN A 386 33.85 -3.57 13.68
C GLN A 386 33.62 -4.02 12.24
N VAL A 387 32.90 -3.21 11.46
CA VAL A 387 32.56 -3.47 10.06
C VAL A 387 33.40 -2.60 9.14
N GLU A 388 34.29 -3.21 8.35
CA GLU A 388 35.24 -2.54 7.47
C GLU A 388 34.90 -2.82 5.99
N LEU A 389 34.44 -1.79 5.27
CA LEU A 389 34.07 -1.90 3.85
C LEU A 389 35.27 -2.13 2.93
N ARG A 390 36.39 -1.43 3.18
CA ARG A 390 37.57 -1.49 2.29
C ARG A 390 38.22 -2.87 2.29
N HIS A 391 38.35 -3.47 3.48
CA HIS A 391 38.89 -4.81 3.65
C HIS A 391 37.83 -5.89 3.43
N GLN A 392 36.55 -5.51 3.25
CA GLN A 392 35.39 -6.40 3.21
C GLN A 392 35.40 -7.39 4.38
N ARG A 393 35.57 -6.86 5.60
CA ARG A 393 35.77 -7.66 6.81
C ARG A 393 34.91 -7.15 7.95
N ILE A 394 34.38 -8.07 8.73
CA ILE A 394 33.77 -7.80 10.03
C ILE A 394 34.62 -8.52 11.06
N ARG A 395 35.09 -7.82 12.08
CA ARG A 395 35.97 -8.39 13.10
C ARG A 395 35.53 -8.03 14.51
N TRP A 396 35.87 -8.87 15.48
CA TRP A 396 35.59 -8.65 16.89
C TRP A 396 36.61 -9.41 17.74
N ASP A 397 36.73 -9.02 19.00
CA ASP A 397 37.47 -9.80 19.99
C ASP A 397 36.54 -10.85 20.61
N LYS A 398 37.04 -12.08 20.73
CA LYS A 398 36.44 -13.15 21.51
C LYS A 398 37.51 -13.78 22.38
N ASP A 399 37.36 -13.68 23.70
CA ASP A 399 38.29 -14.23 24.69
C ASP A 399 39.76 -13.79 24.46
N GLY A 400 39.98 -12.56 24.00
CA GLY A 400 41.31 -12.02 23.67
C GLY A 400 41.87 -12.45 22.31
N ILE A 401 41.08 -13.15 21.50
CA ILE A 401 41.45 -13.59 20.14
C ILE A 401 40.59 -12.83 19.12
N GLU A 402 41.24 -12.12 18.19
CA GLU A 402 40.54 -11.48 17.06
C GLU A 402 39.91 -12.56 16.16
N GLN A 403 38.60 -12.49 16.01
CA GLN A 403 37.81 -13.30 15.07
C GLN A 403 37.37 -12.41 13.92
N SER A 404 37.11 -13.01 12.74
CA SER A 404 36.56 -12.25 11.62
C SER A 404 35.75 -13.08 10.64
N ILE A 405 34.81 -12.43 9.97
CA ILE A 405 34.08 -12.95 8.82
C ILE A 405 34.15 -11.95 7.66
N ARG A 406 33.85 -12.44 6.45
CA ARG A 406 33.80 -11.60 5.26
C ARG A 406 32.51 -10.78 5.22
N LEU A 407 32.64 -9.48 4.95
CA LEU A 407 31.53 -8.60 4.58
C LEU A 407 31.14 -8.88 3.13
N VAL A 408 29.91 -9.33 2.88
CA VAL A 408 29.43 -9.65 1.54
C VAL A 408 28.14 -8.90 1.19
N PRO A 409 27.90 -8.58 -0.10
CA PRO A 409 26.62 -8.02 -0.56
C PRO A 409 25.43 -8.95 -0.26
N ASN A 410 24.23 -8.38 -0.26
CA ASN A 410 22.96 -9.09 -0.05
C ASN A 410 22.84 -9.85 1.29
N THR A 411 23.75 -9.60 2.23
CA THR A 411 23.73 -10.11 3.60
C THR A 411 23.49 -8.97 4.58
N THR A 412 22.63 -9.22 5.56
CA THR A 412 22.37 -8.28 6.66
C THR A 412 22.97 -8.81 7.94
N TYR A 413 23.76 -7.97 8.61
CA TYR A 413 24.40 -8.28 9.88
C TYR A 413 23.64 -7.59 11.01
N ILE A 414 23.17 -8.35 11.99
CA ILE A 414 22.36 -7.84 13.09
C ILE A 414 23.16 -7.91 14.40
N LEU A 415 23.24 -6.77 15.08
CA LEU A 415 23.87 -6.67 16.41
C LEU A 415 22.88 -7.09 17.51
N PRO A 416 23.33 -7.34 18.75
CA PRO A 416 22.44 -7.70 19.86
C PRO A 416 21.36 -6.64 20.13
N SER A 417 21.66 -5.36 19.87
CA SER A 417 20.70 -4.26 19.92
C SER A 417 19.56 -4.34 18.90
N GLY A 418 19.60 -5.29 17.97
CA GLY A 418 18.70 -5.39 16.83
C GLY A 418 19.03 -4.42 15.68
N TYR A 419 20.08 -3.61 15.83
CA TYR A 419 20.57 -2.71 14.79
C TYR A 419 21.13 -3.53 13.63
N LYS A 420 20.80 -3.15 12.39
CA LYS A 420 21.16 -3.89 11.18
C LYS A 420 22.21 -3.13 10.39
N VAL A 421 23.19 -3.84 9.85
CA VAL A 421 24.23 -3.30 8.98
C VAL A 421 24.27 -4.10 7.68
N SER A 422 24.37 -3.42 6.54
CA SER A 422 24.49 -4.07 5.23
C SER A 422 25.42 -3.29 4.29
N MET A 423 26.02 -3.99 3.33
CA MET A 423 26.83 -3.39 2.28
C MET A 423 25.97 -3.15 1.03
N VAL A 424 25.82 -1.89 0.63
CA VAL A 424 24.91 -1.49 -0.47
C VAL A 424 25.66 -0.68 -1.53
N ARG A 425 25.40 -1.00 -2.81
CA ARG A 425 25.92 -0.23 -3.94
C ARG A 425 24.99 0.92 -4.30
N ARG A 426 25.53 2.12 -4.49
CA ARG A 426 24.74 3.28 -4.95
C ARG A 426 24.28 3.06 -6.39
N SER A 427 23.02 3.41 -6.67
CA SER A 427 22.47 3.41 -8.03
C SER A 427 23.19 4.42 -8.94
N VAL A 428 23.61 5.56 -8.39
CA VAL A 428 24.36 6.60 -9.11
C VAL A 428 25.80 6.66 -8.58
N GLY A 429 26.77 6.65 -9.50
CA GLY A 429 28.21 6.68 -9.20
C GLY A 429 28.81 5.32 -8.81
N GLY A 430 27.99 4.29 -8.58
CA GLY A 430 28.43 2.90 -8.46
C GLY A 430 29.30 2.52 -7.26
N HIS A 431 29.58 3.45 -6.33
CA HIS A 431 30.35 3.21 -5.11
C HIS A 431 29.56 2.39 -4.08
N TRP A 432 30.28 1.60 -3.30
CA TRP A 432 29.74 0.85 -2.16
C TRP A 432 29.78 1.69 -0.89
N ARG A 433 28.87 1.39 0.04
CA ARG A 433 28.81 1.98 1.38
C ARG A 433 28.20 1.01 2.38
N LEU A 434 28.45 1.26 3.65
CA LEU A 434 27.72 0.62 4.74
C LEU A 434 26.42 1.38 5.01
N VAL A 435 25.32 0.65 5.12
CA VAL A 435 24.00 1.17 5.50
C VAL A 435 23.61 0.55 6.83
N GLY A 436 23.30 1.42 7.80
CA GLY A 436 22.74 1.04 9.07
C GLY A 436 21.23 1.26 9.09
N THR A 437 20.48 0.38 9.74
CA THR A 437 19.04 0.53 9.95
C THR A 437 18.71 0.23 11.41
N ALA A 438 17.92 1.11 12.02
CA ALA A 438 17.52 0.99 13.41
C ALA A 438 16.75 -0.31 13.70
N ALA A 439 16.85 -0.77 14.95
CA ALA A 439 16.14 -1.94 15.43
C ALA A 439 14.63 -1.68 15.50
N GLU A 440 14.29 -0.51 16.05
CA GLU A 440 12.94 -0.06 16.35
C GLU A 440 12.48 1.01 15.33
N GLY A 441 11.22 0.90 14.90
CA GLY A 441 10.60 1.80 13.94
C GLY A 441 9.54 2.70 14.56
N VAL A 442 9.09 3.66 13.76
CA VAL A 442 7.93 4.51 14.06
C VAL A 442 6.80 4.11 13.13
N PHE A 443 5.69 3.65 13.68
CA PHE A 443 4.48 3.39 12.91
C PHE A 443 3.73 4.69 12.63
N CYS A 444 3.87 5.19 11.40
CA CYS A 444 3.14 6.32 10.87
C CYS A 444 1.82 5.87 10.24
N HIS A 445 0.71 6.31 10.82
CA HIS A 445 -0.66 6.10 10.36
C HIS A 445 -1.23 7.40 9.77
N LYS A 446 -1.84 7.33 8.58
CA LYS A 446 -2.33 8.50 7.82
C LYS A 446 -3.82 8.35 7.48
N PRO A 447 -4.73 8.66 8.43
CA PRO A 447 -6.17 8.55 8.24
C PRO A 447 -6.77 9.80 7.57
N CYS A 448 -8.08 9.75 7.31
CA CYS A 448 -8.94 10.89 6.96
C CYS A 448 -8.38 11.81 5.86
N THR A 449 -7.63 11.24 4.92
CA THR A 449 -6.89 12.01 3.91
C THR A 449 -7.68 12.07 2.61
N VAL A 450 -8.11 13.28 2.22
CA VAL A 450 -8.82 13.50 0.96
C VAL A 450 -7.99 13.11 -0.27
N SER A 451 -8.65 12.82 -1.39
CA SER A 451 -7.97 12.54 -2.66
C SER A 451 -7.02 13.70 -3.03
N GLY A 452 -5.76 13.37 -3.32
CA GLY A 452 -4.68 14.34 -3.57
C GLY A 452 -3.95 14.84 -2.30
N GLY A 453 -4.38 14.44 -1.10
CA GLY A 453 -3.63 14.68 0.15
C GLY A 453 -2.50 13.67 0.40
N GLY A 454 -2.29 12.75 -0.54
CA GLY A 454 -1.16 11.82 -0.55
C GLY A 454 -1.22 10.72 0.51
N LYS A 455 -2.37 10.05 0.67
CA LYS A 455 -2.55 8.93 1.61
C LYS A 455 -1.48 7.83 1.42
N SER A 456 -1.39 7.25 0.22
CA SER A 456 -0.41 6.18 -0.09
C SER A 456 1.05 6.68 -0.17
N GLU A 457 1.29 8.00 -0.21
CA GLU A 457 2.66 8.55 -0.19
C GLU A 457 3.41 8.20 1.10
N ILE A 458 2.69 7.92 2.20
CA ILE A 458 3.29 7.53 3.48
C ILE A 458 4.08 6.22 3.38
N SER A 459 3.69 5.29 2.49
CA SER A 459 4.36 4.00 2.27
C SER A 459 5.29 3.99 1.06
N LYS A 460 5.11 4.89 0.07
CA LYS A 460 5.97 4.97 -1.14
C LYS A 460 7.43 5.32 -0.85
N SER A 461 8.34 4.75 -1.61
CA SER A 461 9.78 5.03 -1.46
C SER A 461 10.12 6.47 -1.82
N ILE A 462 10.73 7.22 -0.90
CA ILE A 462 11.28 8.55 -1.21
C ILE A 462 12.54 8.47 -2.08
N ARG A 463 13.14 7.27 -2.23
CA ARG A 463 14.38 7.07 -3.01
C ARG A 463 14.21 7.54 -4.46
N ASP A 464 13.04 7.36 -5.05
CA ASP A 464 12.77 7.72 -6.45
C ASP A 464 12.67 9.23 -6.65
N ALA A 465 12.42 9.99 -5.58
CA ALA A 465 12.44 11.45 -5.58
C ALA A 465 13.84 12.05 -5.33
N ILE A 466 14.84 11.23 -4.98
CA ILE A 466 16.20 11.70 -4.69
C ILE A 466 16.97 11.92 -5.99
N LEU A 467 17.41 13.15 -6.19
CA LEU A 467 18.22 13.57 -7.32
C LEU A 467 19.71 13.40 -6.98
N ALA A 468 20.50 13.00 -7.97
CA ALA A 468 21.96 12.98 -7.87
C ALA A 468 22.53 14.17 -8.65
N GLY A 469 23.42 14.95 -8.02
CA GLY A 469 24.03 16.12 -8.64
C GLY A 469 25.41 16.42 -8.07
N PRO A 470 26.15 17.38 -8.65
CA PRO A 470 27.50 17.70 -8.20
C PRO A 470 27.50 18.30 -6.79
N VAL A 471 28.63 18.27 -6.09
CA VAL A 471 28.85 19.09 -4.90
C VAL A 471 29.29 20.47 -5.35
N PHE A 472 28.53 21.50 -4.98
CA PHE A 472 28.82 22.87 -5.40
C PHE A 472 29.73 23.62 -4.40
N VAL A 473 30.65 24.41 -4.95
CA VAL A 473 31.41 25.46 -4.24
C VAL A 473 31.10 26.81 -4.90
N ALA A 474 31.07 27.88 -4.11
CA ALA A 474 30.81 29.22 -4.61
C ALA A 474 32.10 29.82 -5.16
N ASP A 475 33.17 29.84 -4.38
CA ASP A 475 34.53 30.15 -4.81
C ASP A 475 35.47 29.16 -4.16
N PHE A 476 36.20 28.37 -4.95
CA PHE A 476 36.97 27.26 -4.41
C PHE A 476 38.07 27.72 -3.43
N GLN A 477 38.73 28.85 -3.69
CA GLN A 477 39.82 29.31 -2.84
C GLN A 477 39.28 29.87 -1.52
N ASP A 478 38.28 30.74 -1.60
CA ASP A 478 37.66 31.35 -0.42
C ASP A 478 36.93 30.30 0.43
N ASP A 479 36.25 29.34 -0.19
CA ASP A 479 35.54 28.28 0.52
C ASP A 479 36.51 27.33 1.23
N ILE A 480 37.66 26.99 0.62
CA ILE A 480 38.71 26.16 1.26
C ILE A 480 39.37 26.90 2.43
N ALA A 481 39.55 28.23 2.31
CA ALA A 481 40.07 29.05 3.39
C ALA A 481 39.11 29.08 4.59
N GLN A 482 37.81 29.34 4.36
CA GLN A 482 36.81 29.30 5.43
C GLN A 482 36.65 27.91 6.04
N ALA A 483 36.67 26.85 5.21
CA ALA A 483 36.61 25.47 5.70
C ALA A 483 37.83 25.14 6.58
N THR A 484 39.02 25.65 6.23
CA THR A 484 40.24 25.51 7.04
C THR A 484 40.04 26.11 8.43
N GLU A 485 39.58 27.36 8.51
CA GLU A 485 39.37 28.03 9.80
C GLU A 485 38.40 27.26 10.70
N ILE A 486 37.35 26.69 10.12
CA ILE A 486 36.39 25.85 10.85
C ILE A 486 37.08 24.57 11.34
N LEU A 487 37.83 23.87 10.48
CA LEU A 487 38.50 22.61 10.84
C LEU A 487 39.51 22.76 11.98
N GLU A 488 40.16 23.92 12.06
CA GLU A 488 41.22 24.23 13.04
C GLU A 488 40.69 24.94 14.30
N LYS A 489 39.43 25.41 14.31
CA LYS A 489 38.83 26.11 15.45
C LYS A 489 38.73 25.21 16.69
N ASN A 490 39.00 25.78 17.86
CA ASN A 490 38.70 25.15 19.15
C ASN A 490 37.21 25.33 19.50
N TYR A 491 36.57 24.25 19.93
CA TYR A 491 35.14 24.17 20.22
C TYR A 491 34.82 23.93 21.71
N SER A 492 35.81 23.96 22.60
CA SER A 492 35.64 23.59 24.02
C SER A 492 34.72 24.53 24.81
N ASP A 493 34.57 25.77 24.35
CA ASP A 493 33.83 26.87 24.98
C ASP A 493 32.38 27.02 24.50
N ARG A 494 31.92 26.16 23.58
CA ARG A 494 30.62 26.31 22.91
C ARG A 494 29.38 26.14 23.80
N PHE A 495 29.49 25.46 24.94
CA PHE A 495 28.33 25.09 25.76
C PHE A 495 27.99 26.17 26.77
N ARG A 496 26.69 26.42 27.00
CA ARG A 496 26.21 27.32 28.06
C ARG A 496 26.65 26.83 29.45
N VAL A 497 26.58 25.52 29.66
CA VAL A 497 27.06 24.84 30.87
C VAL A 497 28.28 24.00 30.48
N PRO A 498 29.49 24.35 30.96
CA PRO A 498 30.69 23.59 30.64
C PRO A 498 30.59 22.14 31.13
N PRO A 499 30.90 21.13 30.31
CA PRO A 499 30.94 19.73 30.75
C PRO A 499 32.13 19.48 31.70
N ASP A 500 32.01 18.48 32.58
CA ASP A 500 33.05 18.10 33.55
C ASP A 500 34.39 17.74 32.90
N GLN A 501 34.39 17.25 31.66
CA GLN A 501 35.60 17.03 30.85
C GLN A 501 35.75 18.11 29.76
N LYS A 502 36.86 18.86 29.81
CA LYS A 502 37.16 19.98 28.90
C LYS A 502 37.78 19.58 27.54
N LEU A 503 38.25 18.34 27.37
CA LEU A 503 38.97 17.93 26.15
C LEU A 503 37.99 17.45 25.05
N GLY A 504 37.72 18.33 24.08
CA GLY A 504 37.00 17.97 22.86
C GLY A 504 37.92 17.31 21.81
N ARG A 505 37.41 16.35 21.04
CA ARG A 505 38.09 15.79 19.86
C ARG A 505 38.12 16.83 18.73
N SER A 506 39.21 16.97 17.97
CA SER A 506 39.24 17.84 16.78
C SER A 506 38.25 17.36 15.72
N ILE A 507 37.93 18.20 14.72
CA ILE A 507 36.98 17.78 13.67
C ILE A 507 37.50 16.56 12.89
N LEU A 508 38.78 16.57 12.51
CA LEU A 508 39.38 15.53 11.66
C LEU A 508 39.79 14.25 12.42
N ASP A 509 39.76 14.23 13.76
CA ASP A 509 40.02 13.03 14.58
C ASP A 509 39.15 11.84 14.10
N GLU A 510 39.78 10.69 13.84
CA GLU A 510 39.12 9.48 13.32
C GLU A 510 38.03 8.95 14.26
N ARG A 511 38.18 9.17 15.57
CA ARG A 511 37.19 8.78 16.60
C ARG A 511 36.01 9.73 16.66
N ARG A 512 36.00 10.80 15.84
CA ARG A 512 34.89 11.75 15.74
C ARG A 512 34.13 11.50 14.45
N SER A 513 32.88 11.05 14.54
CA SER A 513 32.09 10.79 13.33
C SER A 513 31.61 12.03 12.61
N LEU A 514 31.29 11.84 11.33
CA LEU A 514 30.63 12.85 10.51
C LEU A 514 29.33 13.37 11.15
N GLY A 515 28.48 12.48 11.69
CA GLY A 515 27.25 12.88 12.38
C GLY A 515 27.51 13.81 13.58
N SER A 516 28.57 13.55 14.37
CA SER A 516 28.95 14.43 15.48
C SER A 516 29.49 15.79 15.03
N VAL A 517 30.12 15.86 13.85
CA VAL A 517 30.58 17.11 13.22
C VAL A 517 29.39 17.89 12.66
N ILE A 518 28.39 17.22 12.08
CA ILE A 518 27.13 17.84 11.69
C ILE A 518 26.44 18.43 12.93
N LYS A 519 26.35 17.68 14.05
CA LYS A 519 25.81 18.20 15.32
C LYS A 519 26.59 19.42 15.82
N LEU A 520 27.92 19.39 15.76
CA LEU A 520 28.78 20.51 16.16
C LEU A 520 28.51 21.80 15.38
N LEU A 521 28.22 21.67 14.08
CA LEU A 521 28.01 22.79 13.16
C LEU A 521 26.53 23.11 12.91
N THR A 522 25.64 22.57 13.75
CA THR A 522 24.20 22.84 13.73
C THR A 522 23.82 23.59 15.00
N PRO A 523 23.09 24.72 14.90
CA PRO A 523 22.65 25.47 16.08
C PRO A 523 21.91 24.59 17.09
N ASN A 524 22.20 24.77 18.38
CA ASN A 524 21.61 23.98 19.46
C ASN A 524 21.35 24.88 20.70
N ARG A 525 20.26 24.61 21.42
CA ARG A 525 19.88 25.29 22.67
C ARG A 525 20.92 25.11 23.78
N ASP A 526 21.68 24.02 23.74
CA ASP A 526 22.78 23.76 24.69
C ASP A 526 23.99 24.69 24.46
N TYR A 527 24.08 25.32 23.28
CA TYR A 527 25.19 26.19 22.91
C TYR A 527 24.98 27.64 23.33
N THR A 528 26.09 28.36 23.54
CA THR A 528 26.05 29.81 23.79
C THR A 528 25.41 30.54 22.60
N GLU A 529 24.81 31.70 22.87
CA GLU A 529 24.17 32.50 21.81
C GLU A 529 25.20 32.95 20.78
N GLU A 530 26.37 33.42 21.24
CA GLU A 530 27.50 33.78 20.38
C GLU A 530 27.93 32.64 19.44
N TYR A 531 27.99 31.40 19.95
CA TYR A 531 28.34 30.25 19.11
C TYR A 531 27.25 29.93 18.09
N ASN A 532 25.97 30.03 18.47
CA ASN A 532 24.85 29.85 17.54
C ASN A 532 24.79 30.94 16.47
N ASP A 533 25.10 32.19 16.81
CA ASP A 533 25.18 33.31 15.87
C ASP A 533 26.34 33.13 14.88
N TRP A 534 27.51 32.70 15.37
CA TRP A 534 28.63 32.29 14.51
C TRP A 534 28.24 31.12 13.60
N LEU A 535 27.55 30.10 14.11
CA LEU A 535 27.04 29.02 13.27
C LEU A 535 26.04 29.50 12.21
N GLY A 536 25.25 30.52 12.52
CA GLY A 536 24.29 31.14 11.60
C GLY A 536 24.95 31.94 10.48
N SER A 537 26.14 32.49 10.71
CA SER A 537 26.88 33.27 9.71
C SER A 537 27.62 32.41 8.68
N ILE A 538 27.93 31.15 9.00
CA ILE A 538 28.65 30.25 8.08
C ILE A 538 27.72 29.82 6.92
N PRO A 539 28.10 30.09 5.65
CA PRO A 539 27.32 29.67 4.50
C PRO A 539 27.17 28.14 4.41
N MET A 540 26.00 27.68 3.95
CA MET A 540 25.71 26.24 3.89
C MET A 540 26.64 25.48 2.95
N HIS A 541 27.10 26.09 1.85
CA HIS A 541 28.05 25.45 0.93
C HIS A 541 29.44 25.23 1.59
N VAL A 542 29.88 26.14 2.48
CA VAL A 542 31.09 25.98 3.29
C VAL A 542 30.92 24.85 4.32
N LYS A 543 29.78 24.79 5.04
CA LYS A 543 29.49 23.66 5.94
C LYS A 543 29.52 22.32 5.19
N ASN A 544 28.90 22.27 4.01
CA ASN A 544 28.91 21.09 3.14
C ASN A 544 30.32 20.69 2.69
N LEU A 545 31.20 21.66 2.43
CA LEU A 545 32.60 21.41 2.13
C LEU A 545 33.33 20.80 3.34
N VAL A 546 33.15 21.34 4.55
CA VAL A 546 33.71 20.78 5.79
C VAL A 546 33.25 19.33 6.01
N PHE A 547 31.95 19.05 5.84
CA PHE A 547 31.41 17.69 5.93
C PHE A 547 31.99 16.75 4.86
N THR A 548 32.23 17.27 3.66
CA THR A 548 32.83 16.51 2.56
C THR A 548 34.29 16.20 2.85
N ILE A 549 35.07 17.17 3.34
CA ILE A 549 36.46 16.96 3.77
C ILE A 549 36.50 15.91 4.89
N LYS A 550 35.68 16.06 5.94
CA LYS A 550 35.61 15.09 7.04
C LYS A 550 35.31 13.68 6.55
N ARG A 551 34.40 13.53 5.58
CA ARG A 551 34.02 12.21 5.04
C ARG A 551 35.17 11.49 4.33
N PHE A 552 36.03 12.23 3.61
CA PHE A 552 37.11 11.64 2.82
C PHE A 552 38.46 11.65 3.52
N TYR A 553 38.62 12.46 4.57
CA TYR A 553 39.87 12.62 5.30
C TYR A 553 40.48 11.27 5.72
N LYS A 554 41.80 11.17 5.59
CA LYS A 554 42.57 10.05 6.12
C LYS A 554 43.63 10.58 7.07
N PRO A 555 43.89 9.92 8.21
CA PRO A 555 44.92 10.35 9.16
C PRO A 555 46.29 10.55 8.51
N THR A 556 46.64 9.72 7.52
CA THR A 556 47.89 9.80 6.74
C THR A 556 48.07 11.10 5.94
N TRP A 557 47.04 11.94 5.83
CA TRP A 557 47.11 13.20 5.09
C TRP A 557 47.52 14.38 5.96
N GLU A 558 47.43 14.25 7.29
CA GLU A 558 47.74 15.30 8.25
C GLU A 558 47.15 16.66 7.81
N GLU A 559 47.98 17.69 7.59
CA GLU A 559 47.58 19.04 7.17
C GLU A 559 47.46 19.21 5.64
N ASP A 560 47.95 18.24 4.86
CA ASP A 560 48.04 18.29 3.39
C ASP A 560 46.77 17.81 2.67
N TRP A 561 45.63 17.77 3.36
CA TRP A 561 44.37 17.28 2.79
C TRP A 561 43.85 18.13 1.62
N ARG A 562 44.27 19.41 1.53
CA ARG A 562 43.83 20.38 0.52
C ARG A 562 44.14 19.94 -0.90
N GLN A 563 45.28 19.29 -1.13
CA GLN A 563 45.73 18.84 -2.45
C GLN A 563 44.80 17.79 -3.09
N PHE A 564 43.96 17.13 -2.28
CA PHE A 564 43.03 16.12 -2.77
C PHE A 564 41.71 16.71 -3.28
N PHE A 565 41.46 17.99 -3.06
CA PHE A 565 40.26 18.68 -3.52
C PHE A 565 40.61 19.71 -4.59
N SER A 566 39.77 19.82 -5.62
CA SER A 566 39.97 20.77 -6.72
C SER A 566 38.66 21.11 -7.42
N VAL A 567 38.72 22.04 -8.36
CA VAL A 567 37.67 22.29 -9.37
C VAL A 567 38.31 22.30 -10.76
N ASP A 568 37.51 22.04 -11.79
CA ASP A 568 37.96 22.23 -13.17
C ASP A 568 38.10 23.71 -13.52
N THR A 569 38.98 24.04 -14.46
CA THR A 569 38.93 25.34 -15.13
C THR A 569 38.04 25.22 -16.37
N VAL A 570 36.89 25.89 -16.36
CA VAL A 570 35.92 25.87 -17.46
C VAL A 570 35.94 27.23 -18.15
N ASN A 571 36.34 27.25 -19.42
CA ASN A 571 36.49 28.48 -20.22
C ASN A 571 37.37 29.55 -19.55
N GLY A 572 38.44 29.14 -18.86
CA GLY A 572 39.36 30.04 -18.16
C GLY A 572 38.89 30.52 -16.78
N LEU A 573 37.71 30.11 -16.33
CA LEU A 573 37.19 30.43 -14.99
C LEU A 573 37.19 29.19 -14.09
N PRO A 574 37.41 29.34 -12.77
CA PRO A 574 37.24 28.24 -11.82
C PRO A 574 35.80 27.71 -11.87
N GLY A 575 35.67 26.42 -12.09
CA GLY A 575 34.41 25.69 -12.07
C GLY A 575 33.80 25.68 -10.67
N LYS A 576 32.51 25.32 -10.60
CA LYS A 576 31.74 25.29 -9.35
C LYS A 576 31.52 23.89 -8.82
N GLU A 577 32.00 22.86 -9.52
CA GLU A 577 31.82 21.46 -9.14
C GLU A 577 33.07 20.93 -8.43
N LEU A 578 32.92 20.58 -7.16
CA LEU A 578 34.01 20.06 -6.35
C LEU A 578 34.44 18.67 -6.82
N LYS A 579 35.75 18.48 -6.93
CA LYS A 579 36.41 17.22 -7.20
C LYS A 579 37.15 16.70 -5.97
N TYR A 580 37.23 15.39 -5.87
CA TYR A 580 38.13 14.67 -4.98
C TYR A 580 39.01 13.74 -5.82
N LYS A 581 40.34 13.88 -5.72
CA LYS A 581 41.31 13.11 -6.53
C LYS A 581 40.97 13.11 -8.02
N GLN A 582 40.68 14.29 -8.57
CA GLN A 582 40.28 14.53 -9.97
C GLN A 582 38.91 13.94 -10.39
N GLN A 583 38.18 13.29 -9.47
CA GLN A 583 36.84 12.77 -9.73
C GLN A 583 35.78 13.75 -9.22
N LYS A 584 34.75 14.02 -10.04
CA LYS A 584 33.62 14.86 -9.64
C LYS A 584 32.83 14.19 -8.51
N LEU A 585 32.55 14.95 -7.45
CA LEU A 585 31.78 14.45 -6.32
C LEU A 585 30.28 14.55 -6.58
N VAL A 586 29.54 13.52 -6.16
CA VAL A 586 28.09 13.44 -6.31
C VAL A 586 27.40 13.50 -4.95
N ALA A 587 26.57 14.51 -4.74
CA ALA A 587 25.65 14.65 -3.62
C ALA A 587 24.24 14.18 -3.97
N GLN A 588 23.42 14.01 -2.93
CA GLN A 588 22.00 13.70 -3.05
C GLN A 588 21.19 14.94 -2.71
N TYR A 589 20.14 15.19 -3.48
CA TYR A 589 19.26 16.34 -3.34
C TYR A 589 17.81 15.89 -3.31
N LEU A 590 16.96 16.66 -2.65
CA LEU A 590 15.52 16.50 -2.69
C LEU A 590 14.87 17.82 -3.12
N ARG A 591 13.87 17.74 -4.00
CA ARG A 591 13.05 18.89 -4.36
C ARG A 591 12.01 19.13 -3.26
N ILE A 592 11.92 20.36 -2.76
CA ILE A 592 10.93 20.78 -1.77
C ILE A 592 10.17 21.99 -2.33
N GLY A 593 9.13 21.71 -3.11
CA GLY A 593 8.31 22.72 -3.77
C GLY A 593 9.01 23.44 -4.93
N PHE A 594 8.43 24.59 -5.30
CA PHE A 594 8.85 25.43 -6.42
C PHE A 594 8.97 26.89 -5.96
N THR A 595 9.69 27.71 -6.72
CA THR A 595 9.66 29.18 -6.58
C THR A 595 8.40 29.75 -7.24
N ASP A 596 8.15 31.04 -7.07
CA ASP A 596 7.01 31.73 -7.70
C ASP A 596 7.06 31.68 -9.23
N GLU A 597 8.26 31.56 -9.81
CA GLU A 597 8.51 31.38 -11.25
C GLU A 597 8.43 29.91 -11.70
N GLY A 598 8.11 28.98 -10.80
CA GLY A 598 8.02 27.55 -11.10
C GLY A 598 9.36 26.82 -11.16
N LEU A 599 10.45 27.44 -10.70
CA LEU A 599 11.77 26.80 -10.64
C LEU A 599 11.84 25.80 -9.48
N TRP A 600 12.62 24.74 -9.63
CA TRP A 600 12.78 23.74 -8.58
C TRP A 600 13.55 24.30 -7.38
N ARG A 601 13.00 24.09 -6.18
CA ARG A 601 13.72 24.35 -4.93
C ARG A 601 14.38 23.06 -4.45
N THR A 602 15.66 22.91 -4.74
CA THR A 602 16.44 21.69 -4.44
C THR A 602 17.35 21.88 -3.24
N PHE A 603 17.31 20.93 -2.31
CA PHE A 603 18.07 20.98 -1.06
C PHE A 603 18.95 19.75 -0.93
N THR A 604 20.20 19.96 -0.51
CA THR A 604 21.17 18.88 -0.28
C THR A 604 20.73 18.03 0.91
N LEU A 605 20.65 16.72 0.72
CA LEU A 605 20.46 15.78 1.81
C LEU A 605 21.76 15.64 2.61
N ARG A 606 21.63 15.38 3.91
CA ARG A 606 22.81 15.08 4.74
C ARG A 606 23.60 13.92 4.16
N LYS A 607 24.92 13.99 4.28
CA LYS A 607 25.83 12.98 3.73
C LYS A 607 25.67 11.61 4.40
N ASP A 608 25.14 11.57 5.61
CA ASP A 608 24.83 10.36 6.37
C ASP A 608 23.36 9.90 6.27
N PHE A 609 22.53 10.55 5.44
CA PHE A 609 21.12 10.20 5.29
C PHE A 609 20.92 9.03 4.33
N ILE A 610 20.09 8.07 4.75
CA ILE A 610 19.50 7.04 3.90
C ILE A 610 17.99 7.10 4.11
N PRO A 611 17.17 6.98 3.05
CA PRO A 611 15.74 6.77 3.20
C PRO A 611 15.42 5.67 4.22
N ALA A 612 14.49 5.95 5.14
CA ALA A 612 14.02 4.95 6.08
C ALA A 612 13.57 3.68 5.34
N SER A 613 13.87 2.52 5.91
CA SER A 613 13.27 1.27 5.43
C SER A 613 11.81 1.27 5.89
N LYS A 614 10.88 1.03 4.97
CA LYS A 614 9.44 1.10 5.28
C LYS A 614 8.78 -0.24 5.05
N ILE A 615 8.05 -0.71 6.07
CA ILE A 615 7.16 -1.85 5.96
C ILE A 615 5.74 -1.29 5.88
N GLN A 616 5.10 -1.41 4.72
CA GLN A 616 3.72 -0.97 4.57
C GLN A 616 2.81 -1.81 5.47
N ARG A 617 1.84 -1.14 6.09
CA ARG A 617 0.82 -1.78 6.95
C ARG A 617 -0.60 -1.47 6.52
N GLU A 618 -0.81 -0.39 5.78
CA GLU A 618 -2.13 0.04 5.31
C GLU A 618 -2.02 0.69 3.93
N ASP A 619 -3.15 0.75 3.21
CA ASP A 619 -3.26 1.52 1.98
C ASP A 619 -4.63 2.19 1.83
N ASP A 620 -5.75 1.49 2.00
CA ASP A 620 -7.09 2.04 1.72
C ASP A 620 -8.25 1.52 2.58
N ILE A 621 -8.25 0.25 2.98
CA ILE A 621 -9.23 -0.33 3.89
C ILE A 621 -8.47 -0.95 5.07
N SER A 622 -8.56 -0.31 6.22
CA SER A 622 -7.91 -0.77 7.46
C SER A 622 -8.96 -1.14 8.50
N ALA A 623 -8.79 -2.26 9.16
CA ALA A 623 -9.47 -2.61 10.40
C ALA A 623 -8.56 -2.26 11.57
N SER A 624 -9.08 -1.63 12.62
CA SER A 624 -8.29 -1.28 13.79
C SER A 624 -9.02 -1.54 15.10
N THR A 625 -8.24 -1.71 16.16
CA THR A 625 -8.71 -1.85 17.54
C THR A 625 -7.78 -1.11 18.50
N VAL A 626 -8.30 -0.76 19.67
CA VAL A 626 -7.57 -0.03 20.70
C VAL A 626 -7.56 -0.88 21.97
N VAL A 627 -6.37 -1.06 22.53
CA VAL A 627 -6.16 -1.86 23.76
C VAL A 627 -5.43 -1.02 24.80
N GLY A 628 -5.65 -1.35 26.07
CA GLY A 628 -4.93 -0.72 27.18
C GLY A 628 -3.47 -1.17 27.20
N VAL A 629 -2.54 -0.26 27.52
CA VAL A 629 -1.11 -0.61 27.60
C VAL A 629 -0.80 -1.59 28.73
N ASP A 630 -1.67 -1.65 29.73
CA ASP A 630 -1.60 -2.59 30.87
C ASP A 630 -1.83 -4.05 30.47
N GLN A 631 -2.35 -4.29 29.27
CA GLN A 631 -2.57 -5.63 28.71
C GLN A 631 -1.42 -6.11 27.83
N ILE A 632 -0.40 -5.27 27.59
CA ILE A 632 0.66 -5.54 26.62
C ILE A 632 2.03 -5.52 27.29
N ASP A 633 2.72 -6.64 27.22
CA ASP A 633 4.11 -6.74 27.62
C ASP A 633 5.07 -6.28 26.52
N HIS A 634 6.28 -5.88 26.90
CA HIS A 634 7.39 -5.58 25.97
C HIS A 634 7.08 -4.50 24.90
N LEU A 635 6.30 -3.47 25.28
CA LEU A 635 6.24 -2.21 24.54
C LEU A 635 7.57 -1.43 24.64
N LYS A 636 7.62 -0.28 23.97
CA LYS A 636 8.76 0.64 24.06
C LYS A 636 8.93 1.10 25.50
N THR A 637 10.18 1.28 25.95
CA THR A 637 10.47 1.69 27.33
C THR A 637 9.98 3.09 27.68
N ASP A 638 9.77 3.94 26.67
CA ASP A 638 9.24 5.30 26.79
C ASP A 638 7.73 5.40 26.52
N GLU A 639 7.03 4.26 26.39
CA GLU A 639 5.58 4.24 26.25
C GLU A 639 4.90 4.76 27.52
N CYS A 640 4.15 5.85 27.37
CA CYS A 640 3.45 6.51 28.47
C CYS A 640 1.96 6.74 28.17
N ARG A 641 1.47 6.32 27.00
CA ARG A 641 0.06 6.44 26.63
C ARG A 641 -0.79 5.45 27.43
N PRO A 642 -2.05 5.78 27.76
CA PRO A 642 -2.94 4.85 28.47
C PRO A 642 -3.46 3.72 27.57
N SER A 643 -3.48 3.94 26.26
CA SER A 643 -3.96 2.99 25.27
C SER A 643 -3.17 3.12 23.98
N VAL A 644 -3.10 2.04 23.23
CA VAL A 644 -2.42 1.98 21.94
C VAL A 644 -3.32 1.36 20.87
N LYS A 645 -3.15 1.81 19.63
CA LYS A 645 -3.95 1.38 18.48
C LYS A 645 -3.18 0.33 17.68
N PHE A 646 -3.86 -0.75 17.34
CA PHE A 646 -3.40 -1.78 16.39
C PHE A 646 -4.31 -1.78 15.19
N LEU A 647 -3.74 -2.17 14.06
CA LEU A 647 -4.44 -2.16 12.80
C LEU A 647 -3.90 -3.21 11.85
N GLU A 648 -4.76 -3.60 10.92
CA GLU A 648 -4.45 -4.52 9.85
C GLU A 648 -5.12 -4.07 8.56
N ASN A 649 -4.45 -4.32 7.44
CA ASN A 649 -5.02 -4.08 6.13
C ASN A 649 -5.97 -5.22 5.77
N CYS A 650 -7.22 -4.90 5.43
CA CYS A 650 -8.22 -5.87 5.01
C CYS A 650 -7.95 -6.45 3.61
N GLU A 651 -6.96 -5.94 2.89
CA GLU A 651 -6.71 -6.22 1.47
C GLU A 651 -5.41 -6.99 1.24
N TYR A 652 -5.48 -8.10 0.49
CA TYR A 652 -4.32 -8.84 -0.04
C TYR A 652 -3.71 -8.19 -1.29
N ARG A 653 -4.49 -7.41 -2.04
CA ARG A 653 -4.05 -6.67 -3.22
C ARG A 653 -4.65 -5.27 -3.26
N PHE A 654 -3.86 -4.29 -3.69
CA PHE A 654 -4.25 -2.88 -3.75
C PHE A 654 -4.66 -2.47 -5.16
N PHE A 655 -5.83 -1.85 -5.27
CA PHE A 655 -6.35 -1.35 -6.54
C PHE A 655 -5.72 0.00 -6.92
N GLN A 656 -4.46 -0.04 -7.36
CA GLN A 656 -3.63 1.13 -7.63
C GLN A 656 -4.09 1.89 -8.86
N ARG A 657 -3.86 3.21 -8.85
CA ARG A 657 -4.00 4.11 -10.01
C ARG A 657 -2.64 4.74 -10.31
N PRO A 658 -1.84 4.18 -11.23
CA PRO A 658 -0.48 4.64 -11.49
C PRO A 658 -0.50 5.84 -12.45
N ASP A 659 -0.86 7.02 -11.95
CA ASP A 659 -1.02 8.24 -12.76
C ASP A 659 0.26 8.60 -13.56
N GLU A 660 1.44 8.34 -13.00
CA GLU A 660 2.73 8.69 -13.61
C GLU A 660 3.31 7.59 -14.52
N ALA A 661 2.76 6.36 -14.49
CA ALA A 661 3.27 5.24 -15.29
C ALA A 661 2.99 5.38 -16.80
N ILE A 662 2.20 6.39 -17.19
CA ILE A 662 2.08 6.79 -18.59
C ILE A 662 3.42 7.29 -19.17
N HIS A 663 4.31 7.79 -18.30
CA HIS A 663 5.66 8.19 -18.65
C HIS A 663 6.61 7.00 -18.46
N ARG A 664 7.16 6.51 -19.57
CA ARG A 664 8.03 5.32 -19.62
C ARG A 664 9.24 5.46 -18.69
N GLY A 665 9.55 4.41 -17.94
CA GLY A 665 10.66 4.33 -17.00
C GLY A 665 10.51 5.18 -15.73
N TYR A 666 9.44 5.97 -15.61
CA TYR A 666 9.25 6.88 -14.48
C TYR A 666 8.74 6.13 -13.24
N ASP A 667 7.56 5.50 -13.33
CA ASP A 667 7.02 4.68 -12.23
C ASP A 667 7.55 3.25 -12.30
N LYS A 668 8.76 3.06 -11.78
CA LYS A 668 9.47 1.78 -11.79
C LYS A 668 8.75 0.68 -11.03
N LYS A 669 7.95 1.02 -10.01
CA LYS A 669 7.19 0.00 -9.26
C LYS A 669 5.99 -0.46 -10.08
N ALA A 670 5.25 0.45 -10.70
CA ALA A 670 4.17 0.06 -11.60
C ALA A 670 4.68 -0.79 -12.77
N GLU A 671 5.79 -0.40 -13.40
CA GLU A 671 6.38 -1.20 -14.48
C GLU A 671 6.87 -2.57 -14.01
N TYR A 672 7.48 -2.65 -12.82
CA TYR A 672 7.85 -3.93 -12.21
C TYR A 672 6.63 -4.82 -11.95
N ASP A 673 5.51 -4.25 -11.48
CA ASP A 673 4.27 -5.01 -11.27
C ASP A 673 3.69 -5.51 -12.60
N PHE A 674 3.94 -4.81 -13.71
CA PHE A 674 3.60 -5.22 -15.08
C PHE A 674 4.57 -6.25 -15.68
N THR A 675 5.63 -6.66 -14.96
CA THR A 675 6.45 -7.82 -15.37
C THR A 675 6.01 -9.12 -14.70
N ARG A 676 4.94 -9.08 -13.92
CA ARG A 676 4.46 -10.23 -13.17
C ARG A 676 3.34 -10.93 -13.90
N GLU A 677 3.25 -12.24 -13.66
CA GLU A 677 2.12 -13.05 -14.07
C GLU A 677 0.92 -12.86 -13.13
N ASN A 678 -0.27 -13.21 -13.62
CA ASN A 678 -1.55 -13.14 -12.90
C ASN A 678 -1.95 -11.72 -12.46
N LEU A 679 -1.53 -10.71 -13.21
CA LEU A 679 -1.99 -9.33 -13.06
C LEU A 679 -3.49 -9.24 -13.39
N PHE A 680 -4.25 -8.56 -12.53
CA PHE A 680 -5.58 -8.08 -12.86
C PHE A 680 -5.47 -6.60 -13.21
N ALA A 681 -5.84 -6.22 -14.43
CA ALA A 681 -5.80 -4.84 -14.91
C ALA A 681 -7.18 -4.37 -15.38
N SER A 682 -7.40 -3.06 -15.32
CA SER A 682 -8.59 -2.40 -15.84
C SER A 682 -8.27 -1.04 -16.42
N ASN A 683 -8.99 -0.64 -17.47
CA ASN A 683 -8.81 0.61 -18.19
C ASN A 683 -7.43 0.78 -18.84
N TYR A 684 -6.92 -0.29 -19.43
CA TYR A 684 -5.78 -0.25 -20.34
C TYR A 684 -6.21 -0.60 -21.77
N HIS A 685 -5.42 -0.15 -22.74
CA HIS A 685 -5.57 -0.55 -24.13
C HIS A 685 -5.05 -2.00 -24.30
N PRO A 686 -5.82 -2.92 -24.89
CA PRO A 686 -5.33 -4.27 -25.19
C PRO A 686 -4.36 -4.20 -26.38
N VAL A 687 -3.05 -4.07 -26.10
CA VAL A 687 -2.03 -3.93 -27.14
C VAL A 687 -1.91 -5.24 -27.91
N THR A 688 -2.16 -5.20 -29.22
CA THR A 688 -2.03 -6.35 -30.10
C THR A 688 -0.56 -6.67 -30.39
N ARG A 689 -0.28 -7.85 -30.96
CA ARG A 689 1.07 -8.22 -31.41
C ARG A 689 1.67 -7.23 -32.40
N ASP A 690 0.87 -6.70 -33.34
CA ASP A 690 1.37 -5.75 -34.33
C ASP A 690 1.68 -4.39 -33.71
N GLU A 691 0.81 -3.89 -32.84
CA GLU A 691 1.10 -2.66 -32.08
C GLU A 691 2.31 -2.82 -31.16
N ALA A 692 2.51 -3.99 -30.55
CA ALA A 692 3.69 -4.27 -29.74
C ALA A 692 4.98 -4.27 -30.59
N ARG A 693 4.93 -4.77 -31.84
CA ARG A 693 6.06 -4.67 -32.77
C ARG A 693 6.37 -3.23 -33.14
N GLU A 694 5.35 -2.41 -33.37
CA GLU A 694 5.51 -0.97 -33.61
C GLU A 694 6.13 -0.27 -32.40
N GLU A 695 5.66 -0.59 -31.19
CA GLU A 695 6.18 -0.03 -29.95
C GLU A 695 7.65 -0.40 -29.70
N VAL A 696 8.06 -1.64 -30.02
CA VAL A 696 9.47 -2.07 -29.94
C VAL A 696 10.32 -1.46 -31.07
N ALA A 697 9.74 -1.23 -32.25
CA ALA A 697 10.46 -0.63 -33.39
C ALA A 697 10.83 0.84 -33.14
N ASP A 698 10.08 1.57 -32.33
CA ASP A 698 10.49 2.87 -31.80
C ASP A 698 11.56 2.70 -30.70
N ALA A 699 12.78 2.40 -31.13
CA ALA A 699 13.89 2.09 -30.23
C ALA A 699 14.22 3.21 -29.23
N ILE A 700 13.87 4.46 -29.53
CA ILE A 700 14.12 5.60 -28.64
C ILE A 700 13.13 5.57 -27.48
N GLU A 701 11.83 5.55 -27.78
CA GLU A 701 10.80 5.52 -26.74
C GLU A 701 10.79 4.17 -25.98
N PHE A 702 11.01 3.06 -26.68
CA PHE A 702 11.10 1.74 -26.05
C PHE A 702 12.27 1.64 -25.06
N GLY A 703 13.39 2.30 -25.39
CA GLY A 703 14.58 2.39 -24.54
C GLY A 703 14.34 3.07 -23.20
N GLU A 704 13.25 3.84 -23.06
CA GLU A 704 12.89 4.52 -21.81
C GLU A 704 12.20 3.59 -20.79
N TYR A 705 11.58 2.50 -21.24
CA TYR A 705 11.01 1.50 -20.32
C TYR A 705 12.07 0.89 -19.42
N THR A 706 11.66 0.40 -18.25
CA THR A 706 12.53 -0.42 -17.42
C THR A 706 12.94 -1.71 -18.14
N PRO A 707 14.16 -2.22 -17.91
CA PRO A 707 14.64 -3.44 -18.56
C PRO A 707 13.72 -4.65 -18.35
N GLY A 708 13.02 -4.71 -17.22
CA GLY A 708 12.05 -5.76 -16.92
C GLY A 708 10.86 -5.73 -17.88
N LEU A 709 10.26 -4.56 -18.11
CA LEU A 709 9.12 -4.45 -19.02
C LEU A 709 9.54 -4.64 -20.48
N GLN A 710 10.72 -4.16 -20.86
CA GLN A 710 11.30 -4.45 -22.20
C GLN A 710 11.45 -5.95 -22.45
N LYS A 711 11.85 -6.71 -21.42
CA LYS A 711 11.96 -8.16 -21.49
C LYS A 711 10.60 -8.81 -21.75
N VAL A 712 9.53 -8.36 -21.08
CA VAL A 712 8.17 -8.90 -21.28
C VAL A 712 7.68 -8.67 -22.72
N PHE A 713 7.93 -7.49 -23.29
CA PHE A 713 7.64 -7.24 -24.72
C PHE A 713 8.39 -8.21 -25.64
N SER A 714 9.67 -8.47 -25.34
CA SER A 714 10.50 -9.39 -26.12
C SER A 714 10.00 -10.83 -26.03
N GLU A 715 9.62 -11.29 -24.82
CA GLU A 715 9.05 -12.62 -24.59
C GLU A 715 7.67 -12.78 -25.22
N PHE A 716 6.83 -11.74 -25.17
CA PHE A 716 5.53 -11.72 -25.85
C PHE A 716 5.67 -11.85 -27.37
N LEU A 717 6.64 -11.17 -27.96
CA LEU A 717 6.86 -11.17 -29.42
C LEU A 717 7.62 -12.40 -29.94
N ALA A 718 8.11 -13.28 -29.07
CA ALA A 718 8.76 -14.53 -29.47
C ALA A 718 7.83 -15.43 -30.29
N ASP A 719 8.39 -16.19 -31.25
CA ASP A 719 7.61 -17.03 -32.19
C ASP A 719 6.84 -18.16 -31.48
N GLU A 720 7.36 -18.65 -30.35
CA GLU A 720 6.72 -19.68 -29.52
C GLU A 720 5.53 -19.16 -28.71
N ASN A 721 5.40 -17.83 -28.56
CA ASN A 721 4.31 -17.22 -27.81
C ASN A 721 3.15 -16.86 -28.74
N HIS A 722 1.98 -17.44 -28.47
CA HIS A 722 0.77 -17.27 -29.27
C HIS A 722 -0.30 -16.38 -28.61
N ARG A 723 0.02 -15.70 -27.49
CA ARG A 723 -0.91 -14.78 -26.82
C ARG A 723 -1.31 -13.64 -27.77
N GLY A 724 -2.59 -13.28 -27.74
CA GLY A 724 -3.13 -12.20 -28.58
C GLY A 724 -2.77 -10.79 -28.14
N PHE A 725 -2.61 -10.57 -26.83
CA PHE A 725 -2.53 -9.23 -26.24
C PHE A 725 -1.46 -9.11 -25.15
N ILE A 726 -0.91 -7.89 -25.01
CA ILE A 726 -0.02 -7.47 -23.93
C ILE A 726 -0.53 -6.16 -23.32
N LEU A 727 -0.15 -5.86 -22.08
CA LEU A 727 -0.35 -4.56 -21.45
C LEU A 727 0.90 -3.69 -21.52
N SER A 728 0.69 -2.40 -21.77
CA SER A 728 1.72 -1.36 -21.70
C SER A 728 1.31 -0.32 -20.65
N THR A 729 2.23 0.05 -19.75
CA THR A 729 1.99 1.10 -18.76
C THR A 729 1.72 2.46 -19.42
N ALA A 730 2.29 2.71 -20.61
CA ALA A 730 2.11 3.94 -21.38
C ALA A 730 0.82 4.01 -22.20
N ARG A 731 0.03 2.92 -22.27
CA ARG A 731 -1.21 2.86 -23.07
C ARG A 731 -2.47 2.61 -22.23
N PRO A 732 -2.94 3.61 -21.46
CA PRO A 732 -4.27 3.56 -20.86
C PRO A 732 -5.37 3.43 -21.92
N ARG A 733 -6.54 2.91 -21.51
CA ARG A 733 -7.72 2.78 -22.38
C ARG A 733 -8.13 4.14 -22.93
N ILE A 734 -8.52 4.18 -24.20
CA ILE A 734 -9.13 5.38 -24.81
C ILE A 734 -10.62 5.44 -24.48
N VAL A 735 -11.06 6.57 -23.92
CA VAL A 735 -12.46 6.90 -23.61
C VAL A 735 -12.73 8.29 -24.19
N ASP A 736 -13.77 8.43 -25.01
CA ASP A 736 -14.12 9.68 -25.71
C ASP A 736 -12.93 10.31 -26.47
N GLY A 737 -12.13 9.45 -27.13
CA GLY A 737 -10.98 9.86 -27.95
C GLY A 737 -9.75 10.28 -27.16
N ARG A 738 -9.70 10.09 -25.83
CA ARG A 738 -8.53 10.40 -25.00
C ARG A 738 -8.16 9.26 -24.05
N PRO A 739 -6.88 9.12 -23.67
CA PRO A 739 -6.49 8.19 -22.60
C PRO A 739 -7.27 8.48 -21.31
N THR A 740 -7.78 7.43 -20.68
CA THR A 740 -8.44 7.55 -19.38
C THR A 740 -7.47 8.11 -18.34
N LYS A 741 -8.01 8.86 -17.37
CA LYS A 741 -7.29 9.31 -16.17
C LYS A 741 -7.45 8.34 -15.00
N ASN A 742 -7.95 7.14 -15.27
CA ASN A 742 -8.19 6.11 -14.26
C ASN A 742 -7.69 4.72 -14.70
N PRO A 743 -6.44 4.58 -15.19
CA PRO A 743 -5.83 3.27 -15.38
C PRO A 743 -5.71 2.56 -14.03
N ARG A 744 -5.96 1.24 -13.99
CA ARG A 744 -5.99 0.49 -12.73
C ARG A 744 -5.35 -0.88 -12.86
N TYR A 745 -4.74 -1.34 -11.77
CA TYR A 745 -4.32 -2.72 -11.61
C TYR A 745 -4.38 -3.14 -10.14
N LEU A 746 -4.44 -4.46 -9.89
CA LEU A 746 -4.27 -5.02 -8.55
C LEU A 746 -2.79 -5.30 -8.28
N GLN A 747 -2.17 -4.42 -7.50
CA GLN A 747 -0.83 -4.60 -6.95
C GLN A 747 -0.88 -5.61 -5.80
N ASN A 748 0.00 -6.60 -5.80
CA ASN A 748 0.17 -7.48 -4.65
C ASN A 748 0.71 -6.69 -3.45
N ARG A 749 0.17 -6.97 -2.26
CA ARG A 749 0.57 -6.30 -1.03
C ARG A 749 2.09 -6.45 -0.76
N PRO A 750 2.88 -5.36 -0.70
CA PRO A 750 4.34 -5.45 -0.70
C PRO A 750 4.97 -6.20 0.48
N ASP A 751 4.37 -6.15 1.67
CA ASP A 751 4.86 -6.90 2.84
C ASP A 751 4.68 -8.42 2.71
N VAL A 752 3.74 -8.88 1.88
CA VAL A 752 3.57 -10.31 1.57
C VAL A 752 4.61 -10.76 0.55
N GLU A 753 5.00 -9.88 -0.37
CA GLU A 753 6.05 -10.13 -1.36
C GLU A 753 7.43 -10.18 -0.71
N ASP A 754 7.74 -9.20 0.14
CA ASP A 754 9.03 -9.07 0.83
C ASP A 754 8.95 -9.59 2.27
N ARG A 755 8.72 -10.90 2.38
CA ARG A 755 8.67 -11.60 3.68
C ARG A 755 9.96 -11.46 4.48
N GLN A 756 11.11 -11.32 3.80
CA GLN A 756 12.41 -11.19 4.45
C GLN A 756 12.50 -9.85 5.20
N SER A 757 12.09 -8.74 4.58
CA SER A 757 12.10 -7.43 5.24
C SER A 757 11.17 -7.38 6.46
N GLY A 758 9.97 -7.97 6.37
CA GLY A 758 9.06 -8.10 7.50
C GLY A 758 9.65 -8.93 8.65
N TYR A 759 10.25 -10.08 8.34
CA TYR A 759 10.97 -10.90 9.32
C TYR A 759 12.11 -10.15 10.00
N LEU A 760 12.98 -9.50 9.21
CA LEU A 760 14.12 -8.75 9.70
C LEU A 760 13.70 -7.56 10.58
N ALA A 761 12.61 -6.87 10.22
CA ALA A 761 12.03 -5.79 11.01
C ALA A 761 11.58 -6.27 12.40
N ALA A 762 10.79 -7.35 12.43
CA ALA A 762 10.33 -7.98 13.67
C ALA A 762 11.48 -8.52 14.52
N LEU A 763 12.48 -9.17 13.89
CA LEU A 763 13.67 -9.69 14.56
C LEU A 763 14.48 -8.56 15.23
N GLY A 764 14.72 -7.45 14.54
CA GLY A 764 15.40 -6.30 15.14
C GLY A 764 14.66 -5.75 16.36
N THR A 765 13.35 -5.58 16.27
CA THR A 765 12.53 -5.10 17.39
C THR A 765 12.53 -6.10 18.55
N ARG A 766 12.44 -7.41 18.25
CA ARG A 766 12.50 -8.50 19.23
C ARG A 766 13.79 -8.44 20.05
N LEU A 767 14.94 -8.37 19.38
CA LEU A 767 16.24 -8.31 20.06
C LEU A 767 16.38 -7.02 20.88
N CYS A 768 15.92 -5.89 20.35
CA CYS A 768 15.97 -4.60 21.04
C CYS A 768 15.16 -4.61 22.35
N ARG A 769 13.93 -5.15 22.33
CA ARG A 769 13.02 -5.19 23.48
C ARG A 769 13.11 -6.46 24.34
N ARG A 770 13.97 -7.41 23.95
CA ARG A 770 14.11 -8.74 24.55
C ARG A 770 12.79 -9.53 24.63
N VAL A 771 12.01 -9.50 23.54
CA VAL A 771 10.72 -10.23 23.49
C VAL A 771 10.98 -11.74 23.41
N PRO A 772 10.52 -12.58 24.37
CA PRO A 772 10.72 -14.03 24.35
C PRO A 772 10.17 -14.71 23.08
N LEU A 773 10.82 -15.78 22.59
CA LEU A 773 10.46 -16.46 21.33
C LEU A 773 8.98 -16.89 21.21
N GLY A 774 8.35 -17.26 22.33
CA GLY A 774 6.94 -17.66 22.38
C GLY A 774 5.93 -16.49 22.41
N GLN A 775 6.41 -15.25 22.49
CA GLN A 775 5.57 -14.05 22.53
C GLN A 775 5.69 -13.23 21.24
N ALA A 776 4.62 -12.54 20.88
CA ALA A 776 4.58 -11.69 19.69
C ALA A 776 5.30 -10.36 19.89
N VAL A 777 5.80 -9.79 18.80
CA VAL A 777 6.36 -8.42 18.80
C VAL A 777 5.24 -7.45 18.42
N HIS A 778 4.70 -6.74 19.40
CA HIS A 778 3.64 -5.76 19.16
C HIS A 778 4.21 -4.44 18.59
N VAL A 779 3.59 -3.96 17.51
CA VAL A 779 3.96 -2.71 16.83
C VAL A 779 2.72 -1.81 16.74
N PRO A 780 2.40 -1.05 17.81
CA PRO A 780 1.27 -0.14 17.81
C PRO A 780 1.52 1.10 16.94
N VAL A 781 0.46 1.84 16.60
CA VAL A 781 0.57 3.15 15.95
C VAL A 781 1.32 4.12 16.84
N ASP A 782 2.36 4.76 16.31
CA ASP A 782 3.17 5.75 17.03
C ASP A 782 2.79 7.19 16.67
N ALA A 783 2.46 7.45 15.40
CA ALA A 783 2.19 8.80 14.91
C ALA A 783 0.98 8.83 13.97
N VAL A 784 0.05 9.76 14.21
CA VAL A 784 -1.09 10.03 13.34
C VAL A 784 -0.81 11.27 12.49
N LEU A 785 -0.66 11.09 11.19
CA LEU A 785 -0.16 12.09 10.23
C LEU A 785 -1.13 12.28 9.06
N ALA A 786 -2.32 12.82 9.34
CA ALA A 786 -3.34 13.08 8.31
C ALA A 786 -2.81 14.04 7.20
N GLY A 787 -3.31 13.87 5.97
CA GLY A 787 -2.93 14.68 4.82
C GLY A 787 -4.06 15.57 4.32
N ARG A 788 -3.71 16.76 3.83
CA ARG A 788 -4.63 17.69 3.16
C ARG A 788 -4.22 17.94 1.72
N ARG A 789 -5.21 18.15 0.85
CA ARG A 789 -4.99 18.72 -0.48
C ARG A 789 -5.27 20.22 -0.41
N ASN A 790 -4.21 21.01 -0.53
CA ASN A 790 -4.30 22.47 -0.57
C ASN A 790 -4.37 22.97 -2.02
N ASN A 791 -4.99 24.13 -2.25
CA ASN A 791 -5.06 24.73 -3.58
C ASN A 791 -5.08 26.28 -3.52
N PRO A 792 -4.50 26.94 -4.55
CA PRO A 792 -4.67 28.37 -4.73
C PRO A 792 -6.11 28.70 -5.16
N PRO A 793 -6.56 29.96 -5.00
CA PRO A 793 -7.85 30.39 -5.53
C PRO A 793 -7.85 30.38 -7.06
N ASN A 794 -8.98 30.03 -7.66
CA ASN A 794 -9.23 30.22 -9.10
C ASN A 794 -10.67 30.72 -9.30
N ALA A 795 -10.82 32.04 -9.38
CA ALA A 795 -12.12 32.69 -9.50
C ALA A 795 -12.88 32.28 -10.78
N LYS A 796 -12.17 32.08 -11.91
CA LYS A 796 -12.80 31.67 -13.18
C LYS A 796 -13.45 30.28 -13.09
N ALA A 797 -12.83 29.38 -12.33
CA ALA A 797 -13.35 28.03 -12.09
C ALA A 797 -14.24 27.93 -10.83
N GLY A 798 -14.51 29.05 -10.14
CA GLY A 798 -15.27 29.06 -8.89
C GLY A 798 -14.56 28.39 -7.69
N ILE A 799 -13.24 28.22 -7.75
CA ILE A 799 -12.44 27.52 -6.72
C ILE A 799 -11.95 28.54 -5.68
N ARG A 800 -12.28 28.30 -4.41
CA ARG A 800 -11.81 29.10 -3.26
C ARG A 800 -10.39 28.71 -2.82
N ALA A 801 -9.69 29.63 -2.17
CA ALA A 801 -8.37 29.34 -1.60
C ALA A 801 -8.48 28.37 -0.43
N LEU A 802 -7.66 27.31 -0.45
CA LEU A 802 -7.45 26.38 0.66
C LEU A 802 -5.93 26.20 0.83
N ALA A 803 -5.25 27.26 1.27
CA ALA A 803 -3.79 27.31 1.35
C ALA A 803 -3.30 28.05 2.60
N VAL A 804 -3.97 27.82 3.73
CA VAL A 804 -3.66 28.45 5.03
C VAL A 804 -2.67 27.64 5.87
N TYR A 805 -2.37 26.41 5.47
CA TYR A 805 -1.45 25.52 6.18
C TYR A 805 -0.01 25.73 5.68
N SER A 806 0.92 25.83 6.62
CA SER A 806 2.34 25.58 6.41
C SER A 806 2.61 24.07 6.20
N PRO A 807 3.85 23.62 5.94
CA PRO A 807 4.13 22.23 5.62
C PRO A 807 3.70 21.19 6.67
N ILE A 808 3.75 21.53 7.97
CA ILE A 808 3.36 20.65 9.07
C ILE A 808 2.63 21.48 10.12
N HIS A 809 1.42 21.06 10.48
CA HIS A 809 0.61 21.66 11.54
C HIS A 809 0.33 20.60 12.61
N TYR A 810 0.39 21.02 13.87
CA TYR A 810 -0.19 20.27 14.99
C TYR A 810 -1.57 20.88 15.29
N GLN A 811 -2.57 20.01 15.47
CA GLN A 811 -3.92 20.40 15.85
C GLN A 811 -4.27 19.66 17.13
N GLU A 812 -4.80 20.40 18.12
CA GLU A 812 -5.43 19.76 19.27
C GLU A 812 -6.72 19.07 18.83
N LEU A 813 -7.26 18.19 19.70
CA LEU A 813 -8.39 17.33 19.33
C LEU A 813 -9.62 18.11 18.79
N PRO A 814 -10.03 19.26 19.34
CA PRO A 814 -11.19 19.99 18.80
C PRO A 814 -10.98 20.42 17.34
N GLU A 815 -9.84 21.03 17.04
CA GLU A 815 -9.51 21.49 15.68
C GLU A 815 -9.28 20.31 14.73
N LEU A 816 -8.68 19.23 15.21
CA LEU A 816 -8.48 18.01 14.41
C LEU A 816 -9.82 17.40 14.00
N PHE A 817 -10.79 17.32 14.92
CA PHE A 817 -12.11 16.79 14.61
C PHE A 817 -12.92 17.73 13.71
N MET A 818 -12.77 19.05 13.84
CA MET A 818 -13.34 20.00 12.87
C MET A 818 -12.79 19.77 11.45
N ASP A 819 -11.56 19.31 11.33
CA ASP A 819 -10.94 19.00 10.04
C ASP A 819 -11.32 17.63 9.48
N PHE A 820 -11.67 16.67 10.34
CA PHE A 820 -12.12 15.33 9.95
C PHE A 820 -13.58 15.25 9.54
N VAL A 821 -14.45 16.06 10.16
CA VAL A 821 -15.89 16.19 9.83
C VAL A 821 -16.06 17.05 8.58
#